data_AF-A0A6P9AU80-F1
#
_entry.id   AF-A0A6P9AU80-F1
#
_cell.length_a   1.000
_cell.length_b   1.000
_cell.length_c   1.000
_cell.angle_alpha   90.00
_cell.angle_beta   90.00
_cell.angle_gamma   90.00
#
_symmetry.space_group_name_H-M   'P 1'
#
loop_
_entity.id
_entity.type
_entity.pdbx_description
1 polymer ?
#
loop_
_entity_poly.entity_id
_entity_poly.type
_entity_poly.pdbx_seq_one_letter_code
_entity_poly.pdbx_strand_id
1 'polypeptide(L)'
;MVLVLKALSSPSWAMRNAANQLFGALTVRLLGQKWSSEDGRAKDGVSPEALFARHVHLRSILLGELSLAVEVSISEGPRRGKFHLCPSLYAVLTFLAKLQPSRDTQDSTLTCFLEPLIQLSGNPIYAVRAMAAKALVPFIPVTDYGKIVLRLAARFPQPEAALSHNALHGCLLQIQAVLNQALKVDRLHPELLRSVACIMESHIWMLMDIRRCPLICAVYLQVLSILLGSCSPVFLQKVWDLLYEDLASPKPGFSPIQLGSSIFCQWAVNFLSQEATRQESPERIHDLNLLLERGNPDVQAAFLTWLLDIEERKSLKSNKELQLIFMGKFTEILKNPGDPAVLKLYLKVFLLLFGNVAQRQPFPEKLALECGEILFSMVESNHEGPGLRDHAFCAATLFLSQHPEGDRLWERWIATIEKWSNSLSDEVLRMAAAKAIQMGGPAWIWEVRKSSDFLLRSQVLRLIEAAIHLLQDEDQEVRHEAASFVSCLVQIPSPVQQDQPHHSCLQLQSSKALFSLLQFLLENFGDHPSTFASLMHLLPMVELSETLMELESQGVVSLYKEDEPNVYTEPAVFSQMLLPFLLQLVENASTSRKLWESIQSWLETTGAGIICTVEFCRQWWSQEDIPCLHLKALSCPHVHSAITALLVKAILVAHVLKILETQNQLNCTAGITISFQELSCTIHSLKDLLRQRGIAVTVEMEQQQAGLQETS
;
A
#
# COMPACT_ATOMS: atom_id res chain seq x y z
N MET A 1 -16.87 -13.25 -27.87
CA MET A 1 -16.96 -14.29 -26.81
C MET A 1 -16.81 -15.70 -27.35
N VAL A 2 -17.58 -16.12 -28.37
CA VAL A 2 -17.51 -17.48 -28.93
C VAL A 2 -16.10 -17.90 -29.37
N LEU A 3 -15.41 -17.04 -30.13
CA LEU A 3 -14.03 -17.28 -30.58
C LEU A 3 -13.07 -17.44 -29.40
N VAL A 4 -13.24 -16.63 -28.35
CA VAL A 4 -12.44 -16.69 -27.13
C VAL A 4 -12.61 -18.04 -26.45
N LEU A 5 -13.85 -18.48 -26.19
CA LEU A 5 -14.11 -19.75 -25.51
C LEU A 5 -13.54 -20.95 -26.27
N LYS A 6 -13.64 -20.95 -27.61
CA LYS A 6 -13.00 -21.97 -28.45
C LYS A 6 -11.47 -21.92 -28.38
N ALA A 7 -10.89 -20.72 -28.41
CA ALA A 7 -9.45 -20.53 -28.39
C ALA A 7 -8.80 -20.87 -27.04
N LEU A 8 -9.56 -20.83 -25.93
CA LEU A 8 -9.09 -21.29 -24.61
C LEU A 8 -8.75 -22.79 -24.60
N SER A 9 -9.43 -23.58 -25.45
CA SER A 9 -9.16 -25.01 -25.63
C SER A 9 -8.14 -25.29 -26.73
N SER A 10 -7.50 -24.26 -27.31
CA SER A 10 -6.48 -24.43 -28.35
C SER A 10 -5.24 -25.16 -27.81
N PRO A 11 -4.60 -26.05 -28.58
CA PRO A 11 -3.31 -26.63 -28.20
C PRO A 11 -2.19 -25.57 -28.18
N SER A 12 -2.34 -24.44 -28.89
CA SER A 12 -1.35 -23.35 -28.93
C SER A 12 -1.42 -22.45 -27.69
N TRP A 13 -0.32 -22.36 -26.94
CA TRP A 13 -0.20 -21.48 -25.77
C TRP A 13 -0.43 -20.00 -26.11
N ALA A 14 0.13 -19.54 -27.24
CA ALA A 14 -0.04 -18.16 -27.70
C ALA A 14 -1.52 -17.83 -27.95
N MET A 15 -2.28 -18.77 -28.54
CA MET A 15 -3.72 -18.59 -28.74
C MET A 15 -4.49 -18.54 -27.42
N ARG A 16 -4.13 -19.37 -26.43
CA ARG A 16 -4.77 -19.34 -25.11
C ARG A 16 -4.52 -18.02 -24.39
N ASN A 17 -3.30 -17.49 -24.46
CA ASN A 17 -2.98 -16.19 -23.85
C ASN A 17 -3.67 -15.02 -24.54
N ALA A 18 -3.67 -15.00 -25.88
CA ALA A 18 -4.42 -14.00 -26.64
C ALA A 18 -5.92 -14.09 -26.31
N ALA A 19 -6.47 -15.30 -26.17
CA ALA A 19 -7.85 -15.51 -25.76
C ALA A 19 -8.11 -14.99 -24.33
N ASN A 20 -7.20 -15.20 -23.37
CA ASN A 20 -7.31 -14.67 -22.00
C ASN A 20 -7.30 -13.13 -21.97
N GLN A 21 -6.42 -12.49 -22.71
CA GLN A 21 -6.38 -11.01 -22.82
C GLN A 21 -7.66 -10.48 -23.46
N LEU A 22 -8.09 -11.09 -24.57
CA LEU A 22 -9.34 -10.72 -25.25
C LEU A 22 -10.57 -10.99 -24.37
N PHE A 23 -10.57 -12.06 -23.56
CA PHE A 23 -11.60 -12.34 -22.58
C PHE A 23 -11.74 -11.21 -21.56
N GLY A 24 -10.61 -10.73 -21.02
CA GLY A 24 -10.58 -9.60 -20.08
C GLY A 24 -11.21 -8.34 -20.69
N ALA A 25 -10.74 -7.96 -21.88
CA ALA A 25 -11.25 -6.78 -22.60
C ALA A 25 -12.74 -6.91 -22.96
N LEU A 26 -13.19 -8.06 -23.45
CA LEU A 26 -14.59 -8.29 -23.81
C LEU A 26 -15.51 -8.33 -22.59
N THR A 27 -15.06 -8.89 -21.47
CA THR A 27 -15.84 -8.94 -20.24
C THR A 27 -16.16 -7.52 -19.74
N VAL A 28 -15.16 -6.64 -19.73
CA VAL A 28 -15.35 -5.22 -19.38
C VAL A 28 -16.29 -4.53 -20.36
N ARG A 29 -16.15 -4.79 -21.66
CA ARG A 29 -17.02 -4.18 -22.69
C ARG A 29 -18.47 -4.66 -22.61
N LEU A 30 -18.71 -5.92 -22.27
CA LEU A 30 -20.05 -6.51 -22.21
C LEU A 30 -20.79 -6.20 -20.90
N LEU A 31 -20.07 -6.11 -19.78
CA LEU A 31 -20.65 -5.93 -18.45
C LEU A 31 -20.48 -4.50 -17.89
N GLY A 32 -19.69 -3.66 -18.56
CA GLY A 32 -19.27 -2.35 -18.06
C GLY A 32 -18.00 -2.42 -17.21
N GLN A 33 -17.31 -1.29 -17.06
CA GLN A 33 -16.26 -1.16 -16.05
C GLN A 33 -16.92 -1.06 -14.69
N LYS A 34 -16.64 -2.00 -13.78
CA LYS A 34 -16.92 -1.78 -12.35
C LYS A 34 -15.61 -1.43 -11.66
N TRP A 35 -15.61 -0.24 -11.07
CA TRP A 35 -14.54 0.36 -10.28
C TRP A 35 -14.40 -0.34 -8.92
N SER A 36 -13.29 -0.03 -8.25
CA SER A 36 -12.73 -0.53 -6.99
C SER A 36 -13.64 -1.24 -5.98
N SER A 37 -13.05 -2.17 -5.24
CA SER A 37 -13.67 -2.92 -4.14
C SER A 37 -14.16 -2.06 -2.96
N GLU A 38 -13.94 -0.72 -3.00
CA GLU A 38 -14.15 0.19 -1.86
C GLU A 38 -15.49 0.95 -1.88
N ASP A 39 -16.17 1.06 -3.02
CA ASP A 39 -17.46 1.78 -3.05
C ASP A 39 -18.65 0.83 -2.87
N GLY A 40 -19.19 0.82 -1.64
CA GLY A 40 -20.35 0.05 -1.19
C GLY A 40 -21.70 0.35 -1.88
N ARG A 41 -21.74 0.91 -3.09
CA ARG A 41 -22.98 1.13 -3.85
C ARG A 41 -23.11 0.11 -4.98
N ALA A 42 -23.85 -0.97 -4.69
CA ALA A 42 -24.28 -1.97 -5.67
C ALA A 42 -25.36 -1.41 -6.62
N LYS A 43 -25.03 -0.44 -7.49
CA LYS A 43 -26.02 0.19 -8.38
C LYS A 43 -25.83 -0.02 -9.88
N ASP A 44 -24.64 -0.33 -10.38
CA ASP A 44 -24.40 -0.32 -11.85
C ASP A 44 -23.81 -1.64 -12.39
N GLY A 45 -24.56 -2.74 -12.34
CA GLY A 45 -24.14 -4.02 -12.96
C GLY A 45 -25.23 -4.65 -13.81
N VAL A 46 -24.83 -5.39 -14.85
CA VAL A 46 -25.74 -6.00 -15.82
C VAL A 46 -26.39 -7.27 -15.25
N SER A 47 -27.72 -7.40 -15.36
CA SER A 47 -28.45 -8.62 -14.98
C SER A 47 -28.41 -9.69 -16.09
N PRO A 48 -28.62 -10.98 -15.78
CA PRO A 48 -28.72 -12.02 -16.80
C PRO A 48 -29.79 -11.72 -17.87
N GLU A 49 -30.95 -11.20 -17.49
CA GLU A 49 -32.04 -10.85 -18.43
C GLU A 49 -31.58 -9.76 -19.39
N ALA A 50 -30.99 -8.68 -18.86
CA ALA A 50 -30.50 -7.57 -19.67
C ALA A 50 -29.38 -8.01 -20.63
N LEU A 51 -28.49 -8.89 -20.18
CA LEU A 51 -27.43 -9.44 -21.02
C LEU A 51 -28.00 -10.31 -22.15
N PHE A 52 -28.87 -11.26 -21.81
CA PHE A 52 -29.36 -12.24 -22.79
C PHE A 52 -30.45 -11.69 -23.71
N ALA A 53 -31.17 -10.65 -23.30
CA ALA A 53 -32.03 -9.88 -24.21
C ALA A 53 -31.21 -9.21 -25.34
N ARG A 54 -30.01 -8.71 -25.01
CA ARG A 54 -29.09 -8.08 -25.99
C ARG A 54 -28.28 -9.11 -26.78
N HIS A 55 -27.96 -10.25 -26.17
CA HIS A 55 -27.05 -11.26 -26.72
C HIS A 55 -27.63 -12.68 -26.61
N VAL A 56 -28.72 -12.94 -27.34
CA VAL A 56 -29.49 -14.20 -27.26
C VAL A 56 -28.62 -15.45 -27.49
N HIS A 57 -27.75 -15.45 -28.51
CA HIS A 57 -26.87 -16.60 -28.81
C HIS A 57 -25.79 -16.84 -27.75
N LEU A 58 -25.42 -15.82 -26.96
CA LEU A 58 -24.44 -16.00 -25.89
C LEU A 58 -24.98 -16.93 -24.80
N ARG A 59 -26.30 -16.88 -24.55
CA ARG A 59 -26.96 -17.71 -23.55
C ARG A 59 -26.77 -19.20 -23.82
N SER A 60 -27.10 -19.68 -25.03
CA SER A 60 -27.00 -21.09 -25.38
C SER A 60 -25.56 -21.58 -25.37
N ILE A 61 -24.60 -20.72 -25.71
CA ILE A 61 -23.18 -21.04 -25.71
C ILE A 61 -22.67 -21.22 -24.27
N LEU A 62 -22.94 -20.26 -23.38
CA LEU A 62 -22.52 -20.37 -21.98
C LEU A 62 -23.16 -21.57 -21.28
N LEU A 63 -24.45 -21.83 -21.55
CA LEU A 63 -25.15 -23.00 -21.00
C LEU A 63 -24.58 -24.32 -21.56
N GLY A 64 -24.22 -24.35 -22.84
CA GLY A 64 -23.57 -25.50 -23.47
C GLY A 64 -22.24 -25.84 -22.81
N GLU A 65 -21.38 -24.85 -22.59
CA GLU A 65 -20.09 -25.05 -21.89
C GLU A 65 -20.27 -25.56 -20.46
N LEU A 66 -21.28 -25.06 -19.72
CA LEU A 66 -21.60 -25.57 -18.38
C LEU A 66 -22.09 -27.01 -18.40
N SER A 67 -22.99 -27.34 -19.33
CA SER A 67 -23.58 -28.68 -19.45
C SER A 67 -22.51 -29.71 -19.82
N LEU A 68 -21.62 -29.37 -20.76
CA LEU A 68 -20.47 -30.20 -21.11
C LEU A 68 -19.55 -30.45 -19.90
N ALA A 69 -19.25 -29.42 -19.11
CA ALA A 69 -18.41 -29.57 -17.93
C ALA A 69 -19.03 -30.49 -16.85
N VAL A 70 -20.36 -30.44 -16.72
CA VAL A 70 -21.12 -31.30 -15.81
C VAL A 70 -21.13 -32.75 -16.32
N GLU A 71 -21.40 -32.96 -17.62
CA GLU A 71 -21.41 -34.29 -18.24
C GLU A 71 -20.04 -34.98 -18.10
N VAL A 72 -18.95 -34.27 -18.33
CA VAL A 72 -17.58 -34.75 -18.11
C VAL A 72 -17.34 -35.12 -16.65
N SER A 73 -17.91 -34.36 -15.71
CA SER A 73 -17.77 -34.63 -14.27
C SER A 73 -18.57 -35.86 -13.81
N ILE A 74 -19.70 -36.16 -14.45
CA ILE A 74 -20.60 -37.28 -14.10
C ILE A 74 -20.20 -38.59 -14.79
N SER A 75 -19.88 -38.54 -16.08
CA SER A 75 -19.72 -39.72 -16.94
C SER A 75 -18.51 -40.59 -16.62
N GLU A 76 -17.46 -40.06 -16.00
CA GLU A 76 -16.22 -40.79 -15.82
C GLU A 76 -15.94 -41.28 -14.39
N GLY A 77 -16.67 -40.77 -13.39
CA GLY A 77 -16.49 -41.14 -11.98
C GLY A 77 -15.02 -41.10 -11.53
N PRO A 78 -14.67 -41.67 -10.36
CA PRO A 78 -13.28 -41.78 -9.92
C PRO A 78 -12.52 -42.91 -10.65
N ARG A 79 -12.85 -43.23 -11.90
CA ARG A 79 -12.20 -44.31 -12.64
C ARG A 79 -11.02 -43.77 -13.44
N ARG A 80 -9.81 -44.12 -12.96
CA ARG A 80 -8.50 -44.01 -13.64
C ARG A 80 -7.86 -42.62 -13.73
N GLY A 81 -7.52 -42.00 -12.61
CA GLY A 81 -6.34 -41.09 -12.47
C GLY A 81 -6.10 -39.99 -13.52
N LYS A 82 -7.08 -39.67 -14.37
CA LYS A 82 -7.00 -38.71 -15.46
C LYS A 82 -7.98 -37.60 -15.14
N PHE A 83 -7.43 -36.41 -15.04
CA PHE A 83 -8.14 -35.20 -14.71
C PHE A 83 -8.57 -34.51 -16.02
N HIS A 84 -9.86 -34.54 -16.33
CA HIS A 84 -10.36 -33.86 -17.53
C HIS A 84 -10.65 -32.39 -17.22
N LEU A 85 -9.80 -31.52 -17.77
CA LEU A 85 -9.95 -30.08 -17.68
C LEU A 85 -10.94 -29.60 -18.75
N CYS A 86 -11.81 -28.67 -18.36
CA CYS A 86 -12.64 -27.88 -19.28
C CYS A 86 -12.06 -26.45 -19.32
N PRO A 87 -11.17 -26.10 -20.26
CA PRO A 87 -10.41 -24.85 -20.23
C PRO A 87 -11.28 -23.58 -20.24
N SER A 88 -12.43 -23.63 -20.90
CA SER A 88 -13.42 -22.54 -20.96
C SER A 88 -14.21 -22.34 -19.67
N LEU A 89 -14.33 -23.37 -18.81
CA LEU A 89 -15.25 -23.40 -17.68
C LEU A 89 -15.00 -22.26 -16.69
N TYR A 90 -13.73 -22.06 -16.29
CA TYR A 90 -13.41 -21.01 -15.31
C TYR A 90 -13.70 -19.61 -15.87
N ALA A 91 -13.46 -19.37 -17.16
CA ALA A 91 -13.79 -18.12 -17.83
C ALA A 91 -15.32 -17.91 -17.88
N VAL A 92 -16.08 -18.95 -18.22
CA VAL A 92 -17.56 -18.93 -18.18
C VAL A 92 -18.07 -18.58 -16.79
N LEU A 93 -17.60 -19.28 -15.75
CA LEU A 93 -18.00 -19.02 -14.36
C LEU A 93 -17.61 -17.62 -13.89
N THR A 94 -16.40 -17.15 -14.24
CA THR A 94 -15.94 -15.79 -13.91
C THR A 94 -16.80 -14.72 -14.57
N PHE A 95 -17.20 -14.93 -15.82
CA PHE A 95 -18.10 -14.03 -16.54
C PHE A 95 -19.49 -14.00 -15.88
N LEU A 96 -20.06 -15.17 -15.57
CA LEU A 96 -21.37 -15.28 -14.92
C LEU A 96 -21.39 -14.71 -13.50
N ALA A 97 -20.32 -14.91 -12.71
CA ALA A 97 -20.20 -14.40 -11.35
C ALA A 97 -20.16 -12.86 -11.25
N LYS A 98 -19.91 -12.16 -12.36
CA LYS A 98 -19.92 -10.69 -12.42
C LYS A 98 -21.31 -10.10 -12.66
N LEU A 99 -22.29 -10.91 -13.05
CA LEU A 99 -23.67 -10.46 -13.24
C LEU A 99 -24.32 -10.06 -11.92
N GLN A 100 -25.37 -9.23 -11.99
CA GLN A 100 -26.15 -8.84 -10.82
C GLN A 100 -27.50 -9.57 -10.78
N PRO A 101 -28.01 -9.92 -9.59
CA PRO A 101 -29.34 -10.51 -9.46
C PRO A 101 -30.42 -9.59 -10.03
N SER A 102 -31.41 -10.18 -10.69
CA SER A 102 -32.56 -9.43 -11.23
C SER A 102 -33.52 -8.98 -10.13
N ARG A 103 -34.07 -7.77 -10.27
CA ARG A 103 -35.01 -7.21 -9.28
C ARG A 103 -36.45 -7.67 -9.48
N ASP A 104 -36.86 -7.86 -10.73
CA ASP A 104 -38.27 -8.00 -11.10
C ASP A 104 -38.45 -8.90 -12.32
N THR A 105 -38.34 -10.23 -12.18
CA THR A 105 -39.06 -11.22 -13.02
C THR A 105 -38.66 -12.67 -12.71
N GLN A 106 -39.66 -13.57 -12.72
CA GLN A 106 -39.45 -15.02 -12.87
C GLN A 106 -39.34 -15.35 -14.37
N ASP A 107 -38.21 -15.07 -15.00
CA ASP A 107 -37.95 -15.64 -16.33
C ASP A 107 -37.61 -17.13 -16.16
N SER A 108 -38.59 -17.99 -16.41
CA SER A 108 -38.45 -19.45 -16.34
C SER A 108 -37.30 -19.95 -17.21
N THR A 109 -36.91 -19.19 -18.23
CA THR A 109 -35.85 -19.57 -19.16
C THR A 109 -34.45 -19.45 -18.53
N LEU A 110 -34.24 -18.65 -17.50
CA LEU A 110 -32.94 -18.53 -16.81
C LEU A 110 -32.70 -19.62 -15.76
N THR A 111 -33.75 -20.31 -15.33
CA THR A 111 -33.67 -21.42 -14.37
C THR A 111 -32.80 -22.57 -14.90
N CYS A 112 -32.61 -22.67 -16.22
CA CYS A 112 -31.77 -23.69 -16.85
C CYS A 112 -30.29 -23.60 -16.43
N PHE A 113 -29.81 -22.45 -15.94
CA PHE A 113 -28.45 -22.29 -15.42
C PHE A 113 -28.29 -22.81 -13.98
N LEU A 114 -29.38 -22.90 -13.21
CA LEU A 114 -29.31 -23.24 -11.79
C LEU A 114 -28.78 -24.66 -11.58
N GLU A 115 -29.33 -25.65 -12.29
CA GLU A 115 -28.95 -27.05 -12.07
C GLU A 115 -27.49 -27.34 -12.43
N PRO A 116 -26.96 -26.93 -13.60
CA PRO A 116 -25.55 -27.11 -13.90
C PRO A 116 -24.63 -26.45 -12.86
N LEU A 117 -24.95 -25.23 -12.41
CA LEU A 117 -24.17 -24.52 -11.41
C LEU A 117 -24.21 -25.22 -10.03
N ILE A 118 -25.38 -25.75 -9.65
CA ILE A 118 -25.59 -26.54 -8.42
C ILE A 118 -24.77 -27.85 -8.46
N GLN A 119 -24.68 -28.50 -9.62
CA GLN A 119 -23.95 -29.77 -9.80
C GLN A 119 -22.43 -29.59 -9.80
N LEU A 120 -21.93 -28.43 -10.21
CA LEU A 120 -20.51 -28.08 -10.13
C LEU A 120 -19.98 -27.97 -8.68
N SER A 121 -20.83 -28.11 -7.66
CA SER A 121 -20.39 -28.25 -6.27
C SER A 121 -19.46 -29.43 -6.06
N GLY A 122 -19.62 -30.52 -6.82
CA GLY A 122 -18.79 -31.72 -6.74
C GLY A 122 -17.47 -31.64 -7.50
N ASN A 123 -17.19 -30.54 -8.23
CA ASN A 123 -16.02 -30.46 -9.08
C ASN A 123 -14.72 -30.56 -8.27
N PRO A 124 -13.70 -31.30 -8.74
CA PRO A 124 -12.48 -31.48 -7.98
C PRO A 124 -11.60 -30.22 -7.88
N ILE A 125 -11.75 -29.23 -8.77
CA ILE A 125 -11.01 -27.97 -8.72
C ILE A 125 -11.68 -27.00 -7.74
N TYR A 126 -10.98 -26.60 -6.67
CA TYR A 126 -11.49 -25.63 -5.68
C TYR A 126 -11.97 -24.32 -6.33
N ALA A 127 -11.17 -23.75 -7.23
CA ALA A 127 -11.50 -22.48 -7.90
C ALA A 127 -12.80 -22.57 -8.71
N VAL A 128 -13.10 -23.73 -9.31
CA VAL A 128 -14.37 -23.99 -10.00
C VAL A 128 -15.52 -24.03 -9.01
N ARG A 129 -15.39 -24.74 -7.88
CA ARG A 129 -16.44 -24.78 -6.84
C ARG A 129 -16.75 -23.38 -6.30
N ALA A 130 -15.71 -22.60 -5.99
CA ALA A 130 -15.85 -21.23 -5.48
C ALA A 130 -16.49 -20.30 -6.51
N MET A 131 -16.09 -20.37 -7.78
CA MET A 131 -16.69 -19.55 -8.84
C MET A 131 -18.09 -20.01 -9.23
N ALA A 132 -18.40 -21.30 -9.20
CA ALA A 132 -19.76 -21.80 -9.40
C ALA A 132 -20.72 -21.29 -8.31
N ALA A 133 -20.27 -21.24 -7.04
CA ALA A 133 -21.05 -20.66 -5.97
C ALA A 133 -21.37 -19.17 -6.18
N LYS A 134 -20.39 -18.36 -6.63
CA LYS A 134 -20.64 -16.95 -6.95
C LYS A 134 -21.50 -16.78 -8.20
N ALA A 135 -21.26 -17.59 -9.24
CA ALA A 135 -22.02 -17.58 -10.49
C ALA A 135 -23.46 -18.05 -10.34
N LEU A 136 -23.79 -18.81 -9.28
CA LEU A 136 -25.15 -19.23 -8.98
C LEU A 136 -26.05 -18.04 -8.58
N VAL A 137 -25.51 -17.09 -7.84
CA VAL A 137 -26.27 -16.00 -7.18
C VAL A 137 -27.08 -15.12 -8.14
N PRO A 138 -26.55 -14.66 -9.29
CA PRO A 138 -27.29 -13.77 -10.20
C PRO A 138 -28.51 -14.43 -10.85
N PHE A 139 -28.56 -15.76 -10.90
CA PHE A 139 -29.63 -16.53 -11.53
C PHE A 139 -30.76 -16.90 -10.57
N ILE A 140 -30.63 -16.57 -9.29
CA ILE A 140 -31.68 -16.81 -8.30
C ILE A 140 -32.51 -15.53 -8.18
N PRO A 141 -33.84 -15.59 -8.39
CA PRO A 141 -34.72 -14.48 -8.08
C PRO A 141 -34.59 -14.07 -6.61
N VAL A 142 -34.58 -12.77 -6.33
CA VAL A 142 -34.36 -12.25 -4.96
C VAL A 142 -35.36 -12.83 -3.94
N THR A 143 -36.59 -13.14 -4.38
CA THR A 143 -37.63 -13.76 -3.54
C THR A 143 -37.40 -15.24 -3.21
N ASP A 144 -36.54 -15.93 -3.97
CA ASP A 144 -36.35 -17.38 -3.87
C ASP A 144 -35.04 -17.78 -3.17
N TYR A 145 -34.23 -16.82 -2.70
CA TYR A 145 -32.95 -17.12 -2.05
C TYR A 145 -33.08 -18.17 -0.95
N GLY A 146 -34.00 -18.01 -0.01
CA GLY A 146 -34.09 -18.99 1.06
C GLY A 146 -34.71 -20.34 0.64
N LYS A 147 -35.54 -20.39 -0.42
CA LYS A 147 -35.95 -21.68 -1.01
C LYS A 147 -34.74 -22.42 -1.59
N ILE A 148 -33.84 -21.71 -2.28
CA ILE A 148 -32.61 -22.29 -2.82
C ILE A 148 -31.67 -22.71 -1.69
N VAL A 149 -31.52 -21.94 -0.62
CA VAL A 149 -30.71 -22.34 0.54
C VAL A 149 -31.24 -23.63 1.17
N LEU A 150 -32.55 -23.74 1.40
CA LEU A 150 -33.17 -24.97 1.91
C LEU A 150 -32.94 -26.15 0.96
N ARG A 151 -33.09 -25.93 -0.35
CA ARG A 151 -32.82 -26.95 -1.38
C ARG A 151 -31.36 -27.44 -1.34
N LEU A 152 -30.41 -26.53 -1.14
CA LEU A 152 -28.99 -26.86 -1.04
C LEU A 152 -28.69 -27.62 0.27
N ALA A 153 -29.23 -27.15 1.40
CA ALA A 153 -29.03 -27.76 2.71
C ALA A 153 -29.62 -29.19 2.78
N ALA A 154 -30.71 -29.45 2.05
CA ALA A 154 -31.29 -30.80 1.93
C ALA A 154 -30.37 -31.81 1.20
N ARG A 155 -29.29 -31.36 0.56
CA ARG A 155 -28.30 -32.22 -0.12
C ARG A 155 -27.19 -32.71 0.81
N PHE A 156 -27.18 -32.30 2.08
CA PHE A 156 -26.16 -32.78 3.01
C PHE A 156 -26.31 -34.29 3.25
N PRO A 157 -25.18 -35.04 3.24
CA PRO A 157 -25.20 -36.45 3.53
C PRO A 157 -25.50 -36.69 5.00
N GLN A 158 -26.08 -37.85 5.30
CA GLN A 158 -26.10 -38.37 6.67
C GLN A 158 -24.66 -38.75 7.11
N PRO A 159 -24.32 -38.67 8.40
CA PRO A 159 -22.96 -38.93 8.90
C PRO A 159 -22.35 -40.27 8.47
N GLU A 160 -23.20 -41.29 8.31
CA GLU A 160 -22.82 -42.67 7.99
C GLU A 160 -22.67 -42.92 6.48
N ALA A 161 -23.05 -41.96 5.63
CA ALA A 161 -23.02 -42.12 4.18
C ALA A 161 -21.60 -41.94 3.59
N ALA A 162 -21.38 -42.48 2.38
CA ALA A 162 -20.16 -42.21 1.62
C ALA A 162 -20.06 -40.71 1.30
N LEU A 163 -18.97 -40.08 1.76
CA LEU A 163 -18.85 -38.63 1.77
C LEU A 163 -17.94 -38.12 0.64
N SER A 164 -18.48 -37.30 -0.26
CA SER A 164 -17.67 -36.51 -1.20
C SER A 164 -17.31 -35.17 -0.55
N HIS A 165 -16.07 -35.04 -0.08
CA HIS A 165 -15.57 -33.80 0.51
C HIS A 165 -15.74 -32.60 -0.44
N ASN A 166 -15.50 -32.80 -1.74
CA ASN A 166 -15.66 -31.75 -2.74
C ASN A 166 -17.12 -31.30 -2.84
N ALA A 167 -18.06 -32.25 -2.96
CA ALA A 167 -19.49 -31.92 -3.09
C ALA A 167 -20.04 -31.23 -1.84
N LEU A 168 -19.63 -31.70 -0.65
CA LEU A 168 -20.03 -31.08 0.61
C LEU A 168 -19.46 -29.66 0.72
N HIS A 169 -18.17 -29.49 0.47
CA HIS A 169 -17.51 -28.18 0.48
C HIS A 169 -18.15 -27.21 -0.54
N GLY A 170 -18.38 -27.66 -1.77
CA GLY A 170 -19.02 -26.85 -2.80
C GLY A 170 -20.47 -26.48 -2.47
N CYS A 171 -21.22 -27.37 -1.83
CA CYS A 171 -22.59 -27.09 -1.38
C CYS A 171 -22.59 -26.01 -0.29
N LEU A 172 -21.68 -26.09 0.69
CA LEU A 172 -21.51 -25.07 1.73
C LEU A 172 -21.13 -23.71 1.13
N LEU A 173 -20.22 -23.67 0.14
CA LEU A 173 -19.88 -22.44 -0.58
C LEU A 173 -21.10 -21.82 -1.29
N GLN A 174 -21.94 -22.65 -1.91
CA GLN A 174 -23.17 -22.18 -2.56
C GLN A 174 -24.15 -21.60 -1.53
N ILE A 175 -24.37 -22.28 -0.40
CA ILE A 175 -25.20 -21.76 0.70
C ILE A 175 -24.67 -20.42 1.19
N GLN A 176 -23.37 -20.34 1.44
CA GLN A 176 -22.71 -19.12 1.91
C GLN A 176 -22.88 -17.95 0.92
N ALA A 177 -22.64 -18.19 -0.38
CA ALA A 177 -22.76 -17.16 -1.41
C ALA A 177 -24.19 -16.61 -1.51
N VAL A 178 -25.19 -17.49 -1.44
CA VAL A 178 -26.61 -17.12 -1.48
C VAL A 178 -27.02 -16.35 -0.23
N LEU A 179 -26.64 -16.81 0.96
CA LEU A 179 -26.95 -16.13 2.22
C LEU A 179 -26.33 -14.73 2.29
N ASN A 180 -25.05 -14.59 1.91
CA ASN A 180 -24.36 -13.29 1.87
C ASN A 180 -25.07 -12.28 0.95
N GLN A 181 -25.54 -12.74 -0.22
CA GLN A 181 -26.29 -11.87 -1.11
C GLN A 181 -27.67 -11.50 -0.55
N ALA A 182 -28.35 -12.47 0.06
CA ALA A 182 -29.68 -12.26 0.59
C ALA A 182 -29.69 -11.28 1.79
N LEU A 183 -28.62 -11.28 2.61
CA LEU A 183 -28.40 -10.27 3.65
C LEU A 183 -28.17 -8.86 3.08
N LYS A 184 -27.41 -8.73 1.98
CA LYS A 184 -27.16 -7.42 1.33
C LYS A 184 -28.43 -6.74 0.81
N VAL A 185 -29.46 -7.52 0.47
CA VAL A 185 -30.74 -7.02 -0.07
C VAL A 185 -31.82 -6.94 1.01
N ASP A 186 -31.54 -7.42 2.24
CA ASP A 186 -32.44 -7.45 3.40
C ASP A 186 -33.80 -8.14 3.11
N ARG A 187 -33.76 -9.33 2.51
CA ARG A 187 -34.96 -10.06 2.05
C ARG A 187 -35.17 -11.44 2.67
N LEU A 188 -34.40 -11.81 3.69
CA LEU A 188 -34.59 -13.10 4.37
C LEU A 188 -35.57 -12.96 5.54
N HIS A 189 -36.67 -13.69 5.48
CA HIS A 189 -37.61 -13.78 6.61
C HIS A 189 -36.92 -14.47 7.81
N PRO A 190 -37.06 -13.97 9.04
CA PRO A 190 -36.41 -14.56 10.23
C PRO A 190 -36.73 -16.04 10.44
N GLU A 191 -37.95 -16.48 10.11
CA GLU A 191 -38.34 -17.90 10.21
C GLU A 191 -37.53 -18.80 9.29
N LEU A 192 -37.19 -18.31 8.10
CA LEU A 192 -36.42 -19.05 7.11
C LEU A 192 -34.96 -19.17 7.52
N LEU A 193 -34.39 -18.08 8.08
CA LEU A 193 -33.07 -18.12 8.72
C LEU A 193 -33.02 -19.12 9.86
N ARG A 194 -34.06 -19.16 10.70
CA ARG A 194 -34.20 -20.15 11.77
C ARG A 194 -34.31 -21.58 11.22
N SER A 195 -35.07 -21.82 10.16
CA SER A 195 -35.13 -23.15 9.53
C SER A 195 -33.78 -23.60 9.00
N VAL A 196 -33.03 -22.71 8.34
CA VAL A 196 -31.69 -23.01 7.86
C VAL A 196 -30.73 -23.24 9.03
N ALA A 197 -30.79 -22.43 10.08
CA ALA A 197 -30.01 -22.61 11.31
C ALA A 197 -30.27 -23.99 11.92
N CYS A 198 -31.53 -24.40 12.10
CA CYS A 198 -31.86 -25.73 12.62
C CYS A 198 -31.25 -26.87 11.79
N ILE A 199 -31.22 -26.74 10.45
CA ILE A 199 -30.55 -27.72 9.60
C ILE A 199 -29.03 -27.69 9.83
N MET A 200 -28.41 -26.50 9.92
CA MET A 200 -26.97 -26.42 10.22
C MET A 200 -26.65 -27.03 11.59
N GLU A 201 -27.47 -26.76 12.61
CA GLU A 201 -27.31 -27.30 13.97
C GLU A 201 -27.34 -28.82 14.00
N SER A 202 -28.27 -29.44 13.25
CA SER A 202 -28.36 -30.91 13.15
C SER A 202 -27.14 -31.54 12.47
N HIS A 203 -26.28 -30.74 11.82
CA HIS A 203 -25.07 -31.19 11.14
C HIS A 203 -23.78 -30.77 11.86
N ILE A 204 -23.82 -30.55 13.18
CA ILE A 204 -22.63 -30.25 14.01
C ILE A 204 -21.52 -31.29 13.89
N TRP A 205 -21.84 -32.52 13.45
CA TRP A 205 -20.86 -33.58 13.21
C TRP A 205 -19.73 -33.16 12.26
N MET A 206 -19.95 -32.16 11.40
CA MET A 206 -18.90 -31.58 10.55
C MET A 206 -17.72 -30.98 11.35
N LEU A 207 -17.92 -30.65 12.62
CA LEU A 207 -16.88 -30.18 13.55
C LEU A 207 -16.33 -31.30 14.45
N MET A 208 -17.05 -32.42 14.60
CA MET A 208 -16.75 -33.47 15.59
C MET A 208 -16.12 -34.75 15.00
N ASP A 209 -16.29 -35.04 13.69
CA ASP A 209 -15.87 -36.32 13.07
C ASP A 209 -14.32 -36.44 12.98
N ILE A 210 -13.78 -37.64 13.15
CA ILE A 210 -12.36 -37.95 12.94
C ILE A 210 -11.94 -37.74 11.47
N ARG A 211 -12.88 -37.85 10.52
CA ARG A 211 -12.67 -37.60 9.07
C ARG A 211 -12.77 -36.12 8.70
N ARG A 212 -12.72 -35.22 9.67
CA ARG A 212 -12.85 -33.78 9.49
C ARG A 212 -11.89 -33.22 8.45
N CYS A 213 -12.42 -32.41 7.53
CA CYS A 213 -11.64 -31.62 6.58
C CYS A 213 -11.63 -30.16 7.04
N PRO A 214 -10.47 -29.55 7.37
CA PRO A 214 -10.36 -28.17 7.84
C PRO A 214 -11.07 -27.15 6.93
N LEU A 215 -10.98 -27.34 5.61
CA LEU A 215 -11.64 -26.47 4.63
C LEU A 215 -13.17 -26.54 4.72
N ILE A 216 -13.75 -27.73 4.97
CA ILE A 216 -15.21 -27.88 5.15
C ILE A 216 -15.64 -27.19 6.44
N CYS A 217 -14.89 -27.38 7.53
CA CYS A 217 -15.18 -26.74 8.81
C CYS A 217 -15.10 -25.24 8.71
N ALA A 218 -14.10 -24.71 8.00
CA ALA A 218 -13.97 -23.28 7.77
C ALA A 218 -15.20 -22.69 7.07
N VAL A 219 -15.69 -23.31 6.00
CA VAL A 219 -16.90 -22.82 5.30
C VAL A 219 -18.16 -23.05 6.13
N TYR A 220 -18.25 -24.15 6.87
CA TYR A 220 -19.37 -24.38 7.80
C TYR A 220 -19.44 -23.30 8.89
N LEU A 221 -18.30 -22.96 9.51
CA LEU A 221 -18.22 -21.87 10.49
C LEU A 221 -18.57 -20.51 9.87
N GLN A 222 -18.14 -20.25 8.64
CA GLN A 222 -18.57 -19.04 7.91
C GLN A 222 -20.08 -18.96 7.75
N VAL A 223 -20.74 -20.07 7.41
CA VAL A 223 -22.21 -20.13 7.32
C VAL A 223 -22.84 -19.93 8.70
N LEU A 224 -22.29 -20.53 9.76
CA LEU A 224 -22.78 -20.33 11.12
C LEU A 224 -22.63 -18.89 11.60
N SER A 225 -21.52 -18.21 11.28
CA SER A 225 -21.32 -16.78 11.59
C SER A 225 -22.40 -15.89 10.98
N ILE A 226 -22.85 -16.19 9.75
CA ILE A 226 -23.96 -15.48 9.10
C ILE A 226 -25.28 -15.73 9.86
N LEU A 227 -25.47 -16.94 10.39
CA LEU A 227 -26.69 -17.38 11.08
C LEU A 227 -26.65 -17.18 12.60
N LEU A 228 -25.62 -16.53 13.14
CA LEU A 228 -25.30 -16.54 14.58
C LEU A 228 -26.49 -16.13 15.46
N GLY A 229 -27.23 -15.08 15.05
CA GLY A 229 -28.42 -14.60 15.79
C GLY A 229 -29.66 -15.50 15.68
N SER A 230 -29.64 -16.51 14.80
CA SER A 230 -30.74 -17.48 14.60
C SER A 230 -30.46 -18.86 15.19
N CYS A 231 -29.20 -19.14 15.58
CA CYS A 231 -28.79 -20.39 16.20
C CYS A 231 -29.24 -20.48 17.67
N SER A 232 -29.50 -21.70 18.16
CA SER A 232 -29.86 -21.93 19.55
C SER A 232 -28.68 -21.69 20.52
N PRO A 233 -28.89 -21.09 21.71
CA PRO A 233 -27.80 -20.83 22.66
C PRO A 233 -27.06 -22.10 23.10
N VAL A 234 -27.79 -23.22 23.25
CA VAL A 234 -27.22 -24.52 23.63
C VAL A 234 -26.26 -25.03 22.54
N PHE A 235 -26.64 -24.88 21.28
CA PHE A 235 -25.76 -25.21 20.16
C PHE A 235 -24.52 -24.33 20.12
N LEU A 236 -24.68 -23.01 20.29
CA LEU A 236 -23.56 -22.07 20.28
C LEU A 236 -22.56 -22.34 21.40
N GLN A 237 -23.03 -22.69 22.61
CA GLN A 237 -22.15 -23.12 23.71
C GLN A 237 -21.40 -24.40 23.34
N LYS A 238 -22.08 -25.40 22.74
CA LYS A 238 -21.42 -26.63 22.32
C LYS A 238 -20.35 -26.39 21.23
N VAL A 239 -20.62 -25.50 20.28
CA VAL A 239 -19.63 -25.12 19.26
C VAL A 239 -18.46 -24.37 19.90
N TRP A 240 -18.72 -23.47 20.86
CA TRP A 240 -17.69 -22.79 21.64
C TRP A 240 -16.74 -23.78 22.29
N ASP A 241 -17.27 -24.72 23.07
CA ASP A 241 -16.50 -25.70 23.83
C ASP A 241 -15.63 -26.55 22.88
N LEU A 242 -16.21 -27.03 21.77
CA LEU A 242 -15.50 -27.82 20.76
C LEU A 242 -14.34 -27.05 20.13
N LEU A 243 -14.58 -25.80 19.71
CA LEU A 243 -13.55 -25.00 19.03
C LEU A 243 -12.46 -24.56 20.00
N TYR A 244 -12.82 -24.13 21.21
CA TYR A 244 -11.85 -23.70 22.20
C TYR A 244 -10.91 -24.85 22.60
N GLU A 245 -11.47 -26.04 22.86
CA GLU A 245 -10.67 -27.24 23.16
C GLU A 245 -9.70 -27.59 22.01
N ASP A 246 -10.18 -27.55 20.76
CA ASP A 246 -9.37 -27.86 19.58
C ASP A 246 -8.24 -26.84 19.35
N LEU A 247 -8.47 -25.54 19.66
CA LEU A 247 -7.49 -24.48 19.49
C LEU A 247 -6.48 -24.40 20.65
N ALA A 248 -6.94 -24.63 21.88
CA ALA A 248 -6.10 -24.57 23.09
C ALA A 248 -5.20 -25.81 23.23
N SER A 249 -5.70 -26.97 22.82
CA SER A 249 -5.00 -28.26 22.93
C SER A 249 -5.25 -29.11 21.68
N PRO A 250 -4.47 -28.91 20.60
CA PRO A 250 -4.70 -29.64 19.36
C PRO A 250 -4.57 -31.16 19.59
N LYS A 251 -5.63 -31.90 19.25
CA LYS A 251 -5.72 -33.35 19.45
C LYS A 251 -4.58 -34.08 18.71
N PRO A 252 -4.00 -35.15 19.29
CA PRO A 252 -2.97 -35.95 18.63
C PRO A 252 -3.53 -36.58 17.35
N GLY A 253 -3.12 -36.05 16.19
CA GLY A 253 -3.69 -36.36 14.88
C GLY A 253 -3.83 -35.13 13.97
N PHE A 254 -3.91 -33.93 14.55
CA PHE A 254 -3.64 -32.69 13.83
C PHE A 254 -2.14 -32.60 13.56
N SER A 255 -1.70 -33.17 12.45
CA SER A 255 -0.36 -32.86 11.96
C SER A 255 -0.31 -31.36 11.64
N PRO A 256 0.75 -30.63 12.00
CA PRO A 256 0.94 -29.22 11.63
C PRO A 256 0.98 -28.97 10.10
N ILE A 257 0.86 -30.01 9.28
CA ILE A 257 0.95 -30.01 7.81
C ILE A 257 -0.36 -30.51 7.17
N GLN A 258 -1.52 -30.25 7.79
CA GLN A 258 -2.80 -30.55 7.17
C GLN A 258 -3.26 -29.35 6.31
N LEU A 259 -3.61 -29.62 5.04
CA LEU A 259 -4.10 -28.60 4.12
C LEU A 259 -5.37 -27.91 4.68
N GLY A 260 -5.30 -26.60 4.86
CA GLY A 260 -6.42 -25.78 5.33
C GLY A 260 -6.51 -25.58 6.84
N SER A 261 -5.56 -26.06 7.64
CA SER A 261 -5.54 -25.83 9.09
C SER A 261 -5.50 -24.36 9.48
N SER A 262 -4.66 -23.55 8.83
CA SER A 262 -4.61 -22.10 9.07
C SER A 262 -5.93 -21.40 8.74
N ILE A 263 -6.55 -21.78 7.61
CA ILE A 263 -7.88 -21.29 7.22
C ILE A 263 -8.93 -21.68 8.25
N PHE A 264 -8.88 -22.91 8.76
CA PHE A 264 -9.77 -23.33 9.83
C PHE A 264 -9.56 -22.52 11.12
N CYS A 265 -8.30 -22.34 11.56
CA CYS A 265 -7.98 -21.52 12.74
C CYS A 265 -8.51 -20.09 12.58
N GLN A 266 -8.32 -19.47 11.41
CA GLN A 266 -8.87 -18.14 11.11
C GLN A 266 -10.37 -18.08 11.34
N TRP A 267 -11.13 -19.01 10.76
CA TRP A 267 -12.59 -18.98 10.86
C TRP A 267 -13.12 -19.45 12.22
N ALA A 268 -12.40 -20.31 12.92
CA ALA A 268 -12.72 -20.70 14.30
C ALA A 268 -12.54 -19.52 15.25
N VAL A 269 -11.40 -18.83 15.19
CA VAL A 269 -11.15 -17.65 16.01
C VAL A 269 -12.12 -16.53 15.65
N ASN A 270 -12.40 -16.29 14.36
CA ASN A 270 -13.41 -15.30 13.95
C ASN A 270 -14.80 -15.62 14.54
N PHE A 271 -15.21 -16.89 14.52
CA PHE A 271 -16.49 -17.32 15.08
C PHE A 271 -16.53 -17.11 16.60
N LEU A 272 -15.52 -17.58 17.34
CA LEU A 272 -15.42 -17.39 18.79
C LEU A 272 -15.42 -15.90 19.13
N SER A 273 -14.65 -15.09 18.41
CA SER A 273 -14.53 -13.66 18.71
C SER A 273 -15.81 -12.89 18.41
N GLN A 274 -16.53 -13.23 17.33
CA GLN A 274 -17.87 -12.68 17.05
C GLN A 274 -18.87 -13.03 18.14
N GLU A 275 -18.87 -14.28 18.59
CA GLU A 275 -19.80 -14.77 19.60
C GLU A 275 -19.49 -14.21 21.00
N ALA A 276 -18.21 -14.07 21.37
CA ALA A 276 -17.80 -13.40 22.60
C ALA A 276 -18.23 -11.93 22.61
N THR A 277 -18.03 -11.23 21.49
CA THR A 277 -18.44 -9.82 21.33
C THR A 277 -19.97 -9.67 21.39
N ARG A 278 -20.72 -10.58 20.75
CA ARG A 278 -22.20 -10.57 20.74
C ARG A 278 -22.79 -10.78 22.13
N GLN A 279 -22.18 -11.64 22.95
CA GLN A 279 -22.65 -11.92 24.30
C GLN A 279 -22.12 -10.94 25.36
N GLU A 280 -21.16 -10.09 25.02
CA GLU A 280 -20.45 -9.22 25.98
C GLU A 280 -19.91 -10.01 27.20
N SER A 281 -19.46 -11.26 26.97
CA SER A 281 -19.04 -12.16 28.04
C SER A 281 -17.55 -11.95 28.40
N PRO A 282 -17.22 -11.49 29.62
CA PRO A 282 -15.83 -11.25 30.02
C PRO A 282 -15.03 -12.56 30.12
N GLU A 283 -15.67 -13.66 30.52
CA GLU A 283 -15.03 -14.99 30.61
C GLU A 283 -14.56 -15.47 29.23
N ARG A 284 -15.40 -15.29 28.19
CA ARG A 284 -15.07 -15.66 26.82
C ARG A 284 -13.98 -14.77 26.20
N ILE A 285 -13.95 -13.50 26.58
CA ILE A 285 -12.85 -12.59 26.20
C ILE A 285 -11.55 -13.03 26.87
N HIS A 286 -11.60 -13.46 28.13
CA HIS A 286 -10.43 -14.01 28.83
C HIS A 286 -9.90 -15.28 28.14
N ASP A 287 -10.78 -16.19 27.74
CA ASP A 287 -10.43 -17.39 26.97
C ASP A 287 -9.72 -17.04 25.64
N LEU A 288 -10.24 -16.07 24.89
CA LEU A 288 -9.60 -15.61 23.65
C LEU A 288 -8.20 -15.04 23.90
N ASN A 289 -8.02 -14.32 25.00
CA ASN A 289 -6.70 -13.83 25.40
C ASN A 289 -5.75 -14.99 25.67
N LEU A 290 -6.18 -16.04 26.38
CA LEU A 290 -5.35 -17.24 26.61
C LEU A 290 -4.91 -17.93 25.30
N LEU A 291 -5.76 -17.91 24.26
CA LEU A 291 -5.37 -18.42 22.93
C LEU A 291 -4.29 -17.56 22.27
N LEU A 292 -4.28 -16.24 22.46
CA LEU A 292 -3.17 -15.40 22.03
C LEU A 292 -1.87 -15.75 22.76
N GLU A 293 -1.96 -16.09 24.06
CA GLU A 293 -0.77 -16.39 24.87
C GLU A 293 -0.18 -17.78 24.59
N ARG A 294 -1.03 -18.80 24.44
CA ARG A 294 -0.63 -20.22 24.45
C ARG A 294 -0.93 -20.94 23.16
N GLY A 295 -1.71 -20.33 22.25
CA GLY A 295 -2.05 -20.91 20.97
C GLY A 295 -0.83 -21.09 20.08
N ASN A 296 -0.95 -21.99 19.11
CA ASN A 296 0.06 -22.13 18.06
C ASN A 296 0.07 -20.88 17.15
N PRO A 297 1.09 -20.72 16.28
CA PRO A 297 1.22 -19.54 15.43
C PRO A 297 0.00 -19.26 14.54
N ASP A 298 -0.68 -20.28 14.02
CA ASP A 298 -1.89 -20.09 13.19
C ASP A 298 -3.05 -19.50 14.00
N VAL A 299 -3.22 -19.93 15.26
CA VAL A 299 -4.25 -19.40 16.18
C VAL A 299 -3.94 -17.97 16.58
N GLN A 300 -2.67 -17.68 16.91
CA GLN A 300 -2.22 -16.34 17.25
C GLN A 300 -2.40 -15.38 16.07
N ALA A 301 -1.95 -15.78 14.87
CA ALA A 301 -2.12 -15.00 13.64
C ALA A 301 -3.60 -14.75 13.33
N ALA A 302 -4.45 -15.76 13.52
CA ALA A 302 -5.90 -15.63 13.31
C ALA A 302 -6.54 -14.59 14.24
N PHE A 303 -6.18 -14.60 15.52
CA PHE A 303 -6.70 -13.64 16.50
C PHE A 303 -6.22 -12.22 16.23
N LEU A 304 -4.92 -12.05 15.93
CA LEU A 304 -4.37 -10.75 15.59
C LEU A 304 -4.97 -10.18 14.29
N THR A 305 -5.20 -11.04 13.29
CA THR A 305 -5.88 -10.64 12.04
C THR A 305 -7.31 -10.21 12.31
N TRP A 306 -8.05 -10.95 13.16
CA TRP A 306 -9.40 -10.56 13.56
C TRP A 306 -9.42 -9.18 14.23
N LEU A 307 -8.46 -8.88 15.12
CA LEU A 307 -8.36 -7.56 15.76
C LEU A 307 -8.12 -6.43 14.74
N LEU A 308 -7.32 -6.66 13.70
CA LEU A 308 -7.10 -5.70 12.62
C LEU A 308 -8.38 -5.49 11.79
N ASP A 309 -9.12 -6.55 11.46
CA ASP A 309 -10.37 -6.47 10.69
C ASP A 309 -11.50 -5.72 11.44
N ILE A 310 -11.49 -5.71 12.79
CA ILE A 310 -12.46 -4.93 13.59
C ILE A 310 -12.26 -3.42 13.42
N GLU A 311 -11.08 -2.95 13.02
CA GLU A 311 -10.81 -1.51 12.91
C GLU A 311 -11.71 -0.81 11.90
N GLU A 312 -12.10 -1.47 10.81
CA GLU A 312 -13.13 -0.98 9.88
C GLU A 312 -14.46 -0.64 10.60
N ARG A 313 -14.66 -1.18 11.81
CA ARG A 313 -15.81 -1.02 12.70
C ARG A 313 -15.51 -0.21 13.97
N LYS A 314 -14.56 0.74 13.95
CA LYS A 314 -14.36 1.88 14.89
C LYS A 314 -14.26 1.63 16.42
N SER A 315 -14.50 0.44 16.97
CA SER A 315 -14.69 0.22 18.43
C SER A 315 -13.42 -0.14 19.23
N LEU A 316 -12.30 -0.48 18.58
CA LEU A 316 -11.13 -1.04 19.28
C LEU A 316 -10.18 0.00 19.90
N LYS A 317 -10.11 1.22 19.34
CA LYS A 317 -9.14 2.28 19.70
C LYS A 317 -9.27 2.82 21.13
N SER A 318 -10.26 2.36 21.90
CA SER A 318 -10.53 2.79 23.29
C SER A 318 -10.60 1.62 24.28
N ASN A 319 -10.24 0.40 23.87
CA ASN A 319 -10.27 -0.75 24.75
C ASN A 319 -9.02 -0.78 25.66
N LYS A 320 -9.16 -0.19 26.85
CA LYS A 320 -8.10 -0.12 27.87
C LYS A 320 -7.60 -1.49 28.33
N GLU A 321 -8.47 -2.50 28.35
CA GLU A 321 -8.11 -3.86 28.78
C GLU A 321 -7.18 -4.51 27.76
N LEU A 322 -7.51 -4.43 26.47
CA LEU A 322 -6.62 -4.89 25.40
C LEU A 322 -5.28 -4.14 25.40
N GLN A 323 -5.29 -2.83 25.65
CA GLN A 323 -4.05 -2.06 25.79
C GLN A 323 -3.18 -2.59 26.96
N LEU A 324 -3.76 -2.86 28.13
CA LEU A 324 -3.01 -3.40 29.26
C LEU A 324 -2.40 -4.78 28.94
N ILE A 325 -3.15 -5.66 28.27
CA ILE A 325 -2.68 -7.00 27.90
C ILE A 325 -1.52 -6.91 26.90
N PHE A 326 -1.69 -6.16 25.81
CA PHE A 326 -0.66 -6.01 24.79
C PHE A 326 0.59 -5.32 25.36
N MET A 327 0.43 -4.34 26.24
CA MET A 327 1.57 -3.73 26.89
C MET A 327 2.30 -4.68 27.82
N GLY A 328 1.58 -5.43 28.66
CA GLY A 328 2.17 -6.33 29.65
C GLY A 328 3.04 -7.42 29.04
N LYS A 329 2.75 -7.83 27.80
CA LYS A 329 3.47 -8.89 27.07
C LYS A 329 4.49 -8.39 26.05
N PHE A 330 4.49 -7.09 25.74
CA PHE A 330 5.29 -6.54 24.64
C PHE A 330 6.78 -6.91 24.77
N THR A 331 7.36 -6.70 25.96
CA THR A 331 8.78 -7.02 26.20
C THR A 331 9.09 -8.51 26.11
N GLU A 332 8.19 -9.37 26.54
CA GLU A 332 8.38 -10.83 26.49
C GLU A 332 8.44 -11.31 25.03
N ILE A 333 7.50 -10.84 24.20
CA ILE A 333 7.40 -11.19 22.79
C ILE A 333 8.61 -10.67 22.00
N LEU A 334 9.11 -9.48 22.33
CA LEU A 334 10.31 -8.95 21.68
C LEU A 334 11.60 -9.69 22.07
N LYS A 335 11.71 -10.18 23.32
CA LYS A 335 12.90 -10.91 23.79
C LYS A 335 12.97 -12.34 23.27
N ASN A 336 11.81 -12.97 23.12
CA ASN A 336 11.69 -14.32 22.60
C ASN A 336 10.82 -14.29 21.34
N PRO A 337 11.34 -13.73 20.22
CA PRO A 337 10.57 -13.66 18.99
C PRO A 337 10.28 -15.09 18.51
N GLY A 338 8.99 -15.44 18.51
CA GLY A 338 8.51 -16.72 18.00
C GLY A 338 8.45 -16.72 16.48
N ASP A 339 7.27 -17.00 15.93
CA ASP A 339 7.05 -16.94 14.49
C ASP A 339 7.11 -15.48 13.97
N PRO A 340 7.91 -15.17 12.92
CA PRO A 340 8.03 -13.80 12.40
C PRO A 340 6.73 -13.21 11.84
N ALA A 341 5.83 -14.03 11.30
CA ALA A 341 4.55 -13.56 10.78
C ALA A 341 3.60 -13.17 11.93
N VAL A 342 3.63 -13.92 13.03
CA VAL A 342 2.91 -13.56 14.26
C VAL A 342 3.47 -12.28 14.86
N LEU A 343 4.80 -12.14 14.95
CA LEU A 343 5.43 -10.91 15.46
C LEU A 343 5.04 -9.69 14.63
N LYS A 344 5.05 -9.82 13.29
CA LYS A 344 4.59 -8.76 12.39
C LYS A 344 3.15 -8.35 12.67
N LEU A 345 2.23 -9.31 12.78
CA LEU A 345 0.82 -9.03 13.10
C LEU A 345 0.68 -8.40 14.49
N TYR A 346 1.49 -8.82 15.45
CA TYR A 346 1.49 -8.28 16.80
C TYR A 346 1.90 -6.80 16.80
N LEU A 347 2.97 -6.45 16.08
CA LEU A 347 3.43 -5.07 15.92
C LEU A 347 2.39 -4.20 15.19
N LYS A 348 1.68 -4.75 14.18
CA LYS A 348 0.54 -4.07 13.53
C LYS A 348 -0.56 -3.71 14.52
N VAL A 349 -1.02 -4.68 15.31
CA VAL A 349 -2.08 -4.46 16.31
C VAL A 349 -1.59 -3.50 17.40
N PHE A 350 -0.31 -3.59 17.78
CA PHE A 350 0.30 -2.66 18.72
C PHE A 350 0.24 -1.21 18.22
N LEU A 351 0.69 -0.95 17.00
CA LEU A 351 0.64 0.39 16.39
C LEU A 351 -0.80 0.93 16.32
N LEU A 352 -1.76 0.07 15.99
CA LEU A 352 -3.18 0.41 15.99
C LEU A 352 -3.68 0.83 17.39
N LEU A 353 -3.37 0.04 18.42
CA LEU A 353 -3.85 0.29 19.77
C LEU A 353 -3.22 1.52 20.42
N PHE A 354 -1.95 1.80 20.11
CA PHE A 354 -1.16 2.81 20.80
C PHE A 354 -0.87 4.08 20.00
N GLY A 355 -1.02 4.10 18.67
CA GLY A 355 -0.65 5.25 17.83
C GLY A 355 -1.25 6.59 18.30
N ASN A 356 -2.55 6.61 18.65
CA ASN A 356 -3.24 7.81 19.15
C ASN A 356 -3.15 7.98 20.67
N VAL A 357 -2.94 6.90 21.41
CA VAL A 357 -2.92 6.92 22.89
C VAL A 357 -1.58 7.37 23.43
N ALA A 358 -0.51 7.05 22.72
CA ALA A 358 0.85 7.52 22.94
C ALA A 358 0.95 9.04 23.16
N GLN A 359 0.14 9.82 22.43
CA GLN A 359 0.10 11.29 22.57
C GLN A 359 -0.51 11.76 23.90
N ARG A 360 -1.32 10.90 24.56
CA ARG A 360 -2.08 11.24 25.78
C ARG A 360 -1.50 10.63 27.05
N GLN A 361 -0.85 9.47 26.95
CA GLN A 361 -0.27 8.74 28.08
C GLN A 361 1.11 8.19 27.70
N PRO A 362 2.20 8.74 28.27
CA PRO A 362 3.54 8.29 27.94
C PRO A 362 3.84 6.90 28.54
N PHE A 363 4.63 6.12 27.81
CA PHE A 363 5.16 4.84 28.27
C PHE A 363 6.22 5.07 29.36
N PRO A 364 6.39 4.12 30.31
CA PRO A 364 7.49 4.17 31.27
C PRO A 364 8.84 4.25 30.55
N GLU A 365 9.68 5.20 30.91
CA GLU A 365 10.96 5.52 30.23
C GLU A 365 11.87 4.29 30.07
N LYS A 366 12.08 3.53 31.15
CA LYS A 366 12.89 2.31 31.13
C LYS A 366 12.38 1.28 30.13
N LEU A 367 11.07 1.13 30.02
CA LEU A 367 10.42 0.20 29.08
C LEU A 367 10.60 0.68 27.65
N ALA A 368 10.42 1.99 27.40
CA ALA A 368 10.59 2.59 26.08
C ALA A 368 12.03 2.45 25.57
N LEU A 369 13.03 2.68 26.43
CA LEU A 369 14.45 2.48 26.11
C LEU A 369 14.76 1.01 25.79
N GLU A 370 14.35 0.08 26.66
CA GLU A 370 14.61 -1.35 26.47
C GLU A 370 13.95 -1.90 25.19
N CYS A 371 12.68 -1.57 24.97
CA CYS A 371 11.96 -2.00 23.77
C CYS A 371 12.47 -1.31 22.50
N GLY A 372 12.80 -0.01 22.58
CA GLY A 372 13.38 0.74 21.48
C GLY A 372 14.69 0.11 20.99
N GLU A 373 15.60 -0.24 21.90
CA GLU A 373 16.88 -0.89 21.55
C GLU A 373 16.69 -2.22 20.83
N ILE A 374 15.76 -3.07 21.30
CA ILE A 374 15.46 -4.35 20.65
C ILE A 374 14.89 -4.11 19.25
N LEU A 375 13.94 -3.20 19.11
CA LEU A 375 13.28 -2.90 17.82
C LEU A 375 14.25 -2.29 16.81
N PHE A 376 15.11 -1.35 17.20
CA PHE A 376 16.12 -0.80 16.29
C PHE A 376 17.13 -1.88 15.86
N SER A 377 17.48 -2.82 16.74
CA SER A 377 18.34 -3.95 16.38
C SER A 377 17.67 -4.87 15.35
N MET A 378 16.36 -5.10 15.46
CA MET A 378 15.58 -5.83 14.44
C MET A 378 15.57 -5.08 13.09
N VAL A 379 15.32 -3.77 13.13
CA VAL A 379 15.30 -2.88 11.96
C VAL A 379 16.63 -2.86 11.21
N GLU A 380 17.75 -2.87 11.93
CA GLU A 380 19.09 -2.86 11.37
C GLU A 380 19.52 -4.24 10.84
N SER A 381 18.87 -5.32 11.29
CA SER A 381 19.16 -6.66 10.82
C SER A 381 18.76 -6.84 9.35
N ASN A 382 19.65 -7.44 8.56
CA ASN A 382 19.34 -7.83 7.17
C ASN A 382 18.72 -9.24 7.09
N HIS A 383 18.46 -9.89 8.23
CA HIS A 383 17.89 -11.24 8.29
C HIS A 383 16.37 -11.23 8.20
N GLU A 384 15.73 -10.16 8.66
CA GLU A 384 14.28 -10.01 8.64
C GLU A 384 13.78 -9.45 7.29
N GLY A 385 12.61 -9.93 6.85
CA GLY A 385 11.98 -9.42 5.65
C GLY A 385 11.54 -7.95 5.81
N PRO A 386 11.45 -7.18 4.70
CA PRO A 386 11.12 -5.75 4.74
C PRO A 386 9.78 -5.46 5.43
N GLY A 387 8.82 -6.37 5.29
CA GLY A 387 7.50 -6.23 5.91
C GLY A 387 7.40 -6.59 7.39
N LEU A 388 8.47 -7.01 8.07
CA LEU A 388 8.55 -7.04 9.55
C LEU A 388 9.28 -5.78 10.05
N ARG A 389 10.37 -5.41 9.35
CA ARG A 389 11.21 -4.25 9.67
C ARG A 389 10.44 -2.94 9.60
N ASP A 390 9.51 -2.77 8.66
CA ASP A 390 8.63 -1.60 8.58
C ASP A 390 7.81 -1.38 9.87
N HIS A 391 7.18 -2.44 10.39
CA HIS A 391 6.36 -2.38 11.60
C HIS A 391 7.22 -2.23 12.85
N ALA A 392 8.38 -2.89 12.88
CA ALA A 392 9.34 -2.72 13.96
C ALA A 392 9.85 -1.27 14.02
N PHE A 393 10.12 -0.65 12.87
CA PHE A 393 10.57 0.74 12.79
C PHE A 393 9.50 1.74 13.22
N CYS A 394 8.26 1.55 12.77
CA CYS A 394 7.13 2.37 13.23
C CYS A 394 6.92 2.23 14.74
N ALA A 395 7.02 1.00 15.29
CA ALA A 395 6.88 0.78 16.73
C ALA A 395 8.02 1.41 17.53
N ALA A 396 9.27 1.33 17.04
CA ALA A 396 10.42 2.01 17.64
C ALA A 396 10.23 3.52 17.65
N THR A 397 9.73 4.08 16.54
CA THR A 397 9.42 5.52 16.41
C THR A 397 8.38 5.96 17.43
N LEU A 398 7.35 5.14 17.69
CA LEU A 398 6.34 5.43 18.69
C LEU A 398 6.95 5.59 20.10
N PHE A 399 7.87 4.72 20.50
CA PHE A 399 8.58 4.85 21.77
C PHE A 399 9.51 6.06 21.81
N LEU A 400 10.26 6.28 20.71
CA LEU A 400 11.21 7.38 20.59
C LEU A 400 10.52 8.76 20.67
N SER A 401 9.37 8.92 20.02
CA SER A 401 8.61 10.18 19.96
C SER A 401 8.15 10.71 21.32
N GLN A 402 8.12 9.85 22.36
CA GLN A 402 7.68 10.22 23.70
C GLN A 402 8.84 10.60 24.64
N HIS A 403 10.08 10.27 24.28
CA HIS A 403 11.26 10.43 25.13
C HIS A 403 12.38 11.10 24.33
N PRO A 404 12.33 12.44 24.17
CA PRO A 404 13.24 13.17 23.28
C PRO A 404 14.70 13.20 23.77
N GLU A 405 15.01 12.73 24.97
CA GLU A 405 16.34 12.80 25.60
C GLU A 405 17.34 11.73 25.10
N GLY A 406 16.94 10.84 24.18
CA GLY A 406 17.76 9.73 23.67
C GLY A 406 18.59 10.04 22.42
N ASP A 407 19.65 10.85 22.51
CA ASP A 407 20.48 11.29 21.37
C ASP A 407 20.93 10.15 20.43
N ARG A 408 21.31 8.99 20.98
CA ARG A 408 21.80 7.85 20.19
C ARG A 408 20.71 7.17 19.35
N LEU A 409 19.48 7.12 19.86
CA LEU A 409 18.37 6.49 19.16
C LEU A 409 17.87 7.37 18.02
N TRP A 410 17.87 8.70 18.20
CA TRP A 410 17.56 9.65 17.14
C TRP A 410 18.54 9.54 15.96
N GLU A 411 19.84 9.40 16.21
CA GLU A 411 20.81 9.21 15.12
C GLU A 411 20.54 7.91 14.33
N ARG A 412 20.28 6.78 15.02
CA ARG A 412 19.91 5.51 14.35
C ARG A 412 18.62 5.64 13.55
N TRP A 413 17.64 6.35 14.09
CA TRP A 413 16.36 6.61 13.45
C TRP A 413 16.52 7.43 12.15
N ILE A 414 17.30 8.51 12.19
CA ILE A 414 17.58 9.35 11.01
C ILE A 414 18.35 8.57 9.95
N ALA A 415 19.42 7.86 10.35
CA ALA A 415 20.22 7.06 9.41
C ALA A 415 19.37 5.97 8.72
N THR A 416 18.40 5.40 9.43
CA THR A 416 17.45 4.44 8.85
C THR A 416 16.52 5.11 7.84
N ILE A 417 15.96 6.28 8.18
CA ILE A 417 15.10 7.06 7.29
C ILE A 417 15.83 7.48 6.01
N GLU A 418 17.06 7.99 6.12
CA GLU A 418 17.86 8.38 4.95
C GLU A 418 18.06 7.19 4.02
N LYS A 419 18.48 6.05 4.58
CA LYS A 419 18.68 4.81 3.83
C LYS A 419 17.39 4.38 3.12
N TRP A 420 16.28 4.37 3.83
CA TRP A 420 14.99 3.89 3.33
C TRP A 420 14.27 4.89 2.42
N SER A 421 14.63 6.17 2.45
CA SER A 421 14.09 7.18 1.53
C SER A 421 14.62 7.06 0.09
N ASN A 422 15.69 6.29 -0.11
CA ASN A 422 16.26 6.05 -1.43
C ASN A 422 15.30 5.24 -2.34
N SER A 423 15.16 5.63 -3.60
CA SER A 423 14.27 4.97 -4.57
C SER A 423 14.61 3.50 -4.86
N LEU A 424 15.85 3.07 -4.58
CA LEU A 424 16.28 1.67 -4.69
C LEU A 424 15.84 0.79 -3.50
N SER A 425 15.33 1.38 -2.42
CA SER A 425 14.80 0.63 -1.27
C SER A 425 13.44 0.03 -1.61
N ASP A 426 13.09 -1.10 -0.98
CA ASP A 426 11.77 -1.70 -1.12
C ASP A 426 10.66 -0.69 -0.78
N GLU A 427 9.59 -0.65 -1.58
CA GLU A 427 8.42 0.25 -1.42
C GLU A 427 7.87 0.25 0.03
N VAL A 428 7.80 -0.94 0.64
CA VAL A 428 7.34 -1.14 2.03
C VAL A 428 8.23 -0.39 3.04
N LEU A 429 9.53 -0.32 2.81
CA LEU A 429 10.47 0.42 3.67
C LEU A 429 10.38 1.94 3.44
N ARG A 430 10.16 2.38 2.19
CA ARG A 430 9.95 3.81 1.87
C ARG A 430 8.67 4.33 2.53
N MET A 431 7.60 3.54 2.47
CA MET A 431 6.35 3.78 3.21
C MET A 431 6.58 3.84 4.73
N ALA A 432 7.38 2.93 5.29
CA ALA A 432 7.70 2.93 6.70
C ALA A 432 8.48 4.18 7.12
N ALA A 433 9.42 4.64 6.30
CA ALA A 433 10.15 5.88 6.52
C ALA A 433 9.18 7.08 6.54
N ALA A 434 8.28 7.19 5.56
CA ALA A 434 7.27 8.26 5.53
C ALA A 434 6.38 8.26 6.78
N LYS A 435 5.87 7.10 7.20
CA LYS A 435 5.08 6.95 8.44
C LYS A 435 5.87 7.34 9.68
N ALA A 436 7.11 6.88 9.78
CA ALA A 436 7.97 7.19 10.92
C ALA A 436 8.22 8.70 11.02
N ILE A 437 8.58 9.38 9.92
CA ILE A 437 8.78 10.83 9.91
C ILE A 437 7.49 11.56 10.30
N GLN A 438 6.32 11.11 9.82
CA GLN A 438 5.03 11.68 10.18
C GLN A 438 4.73 11.55 11.69
N MET A 439 5.03 10.38 12.27
CA MET A 439 4.75 10.07 13.67
C MET A 439 5.70 10.78 14.65
N GLY A 440 7.01 10.76 14.39
CA GLY A 440 8.03 11.24 15.32
C GLY A 440 8.66 12.59 14.97
N GLY A 441 8.63 12.97 13.69
CA GLY A 441 9.36 14.13 13.16
C GLY A 441 8.86 15.49 13.67
N PRO A 442 7.56 15.83 13.58
CA PRO A 442 7.09 17.20 13.84
C PRO A 442 7.45 17.71 15.24
N ALA A 443 7.11 16.94 16.29
CA ALA A 443 7.38 17.34 17.67
C ALA A 443 8.89 17.50 17.94
N TRP A 444 9.71 16.56 17.44
CA TRP A 444 11.15 16.60 17.61
C TRP A 444 11.80 17.78 16.88
N ILE A 445 11.43 18.06 15.63
CA ILE A 445 11.94 19.22 14.87
C ILE A 445 11.63 20.53 15.61
N TRP A 446 10.43 20.66 16.17
CA TRP A 446 10.03 21.85 16.93
C TRP A 446 10.78 22.01 18.26
N GLU A 447 11.15 20.92 18.93
CA GLU A 447 12.01 20.99 20.11
C GLU A 447 13.46 21.33 19.74
N VAL A 448 14.01 20.70 18.70
CA VAL A 448 15.37 21.00 18.20
C VAL A 448 15.49 22.44 17.73
N ARG A 449 14.44 23.03 17.14
CA ARG A 449 14.40 24.45 16.76
C ARG A 449 14.72 25.38 17.94
N LYS A 450 14.30 25.03 19.16
CA LYS A 450 14.57 25.83 20.37
C LYS A 450 16.01 25.64 20.88
N SER A 451 16.65 24.55 20.50
CA SER A 451 18.03 24.24 20.88
C SER A 451 19.04 25.05 20.07
N SER A 452 20.17 25.36 20.70
CA SER A 452 21.34 25.94 20.03
C SER A 452 22.37 24.88 19.61
N ASP A 453 22.07 23.60 19.81
CA ASP A 453 22.98 22.50 19.46
C ASP A 453 23.11 22.35 17.94
N PHE A 454 24.33 22.53 17.45
CA PHE A 454 24.68 22.42 16.04
C PHE A 454 24.44 21.01 15.48
N LEU A 455 24.74 19.97 16.26
CA LEU A 455 24.64 18.58 15.80
C LEU A 455 23.17 18.20 15.60
N LEU A 456 22.30 18.54 16.55
CA LEU A 456 20.87 18.28 16.46
C LEU A 456 20.23 19.04 15.29
N ARG A 457 20.63 20.29 15.05
CA ARG A 457 20.15 21.06 13.88
C ARG A 457 20.60 20.44 12.56
N SER A 458 21.83 19.92 12.48
CA SER A 458 22.32 19.17 11.31
C SER A 458 21.53 17.88 11.05
N GLN A 459 21.17 17.17 12.11
CA GLN A 459 20.30 16.00 12.05
C GLN A 459 18.90 16.32 11.50
N VAL A 460 18.33 17.48 11.83
CA VAL A 460 17.05 17.93 11.23
C VAL A 460 17.20 18.18 9.72
N LEU A 461 18.31 18.73 9.26
CA LEU A 461 18.53 18.96 7.82
C LEU A 461 18.55 17.64 7.03
N ARG A 462 19.23 16.62 7.57
CA ARG A 462 19.24 15.24 7.04
C ARG A 462 17.84 14.63 6.95
N LEU A 463 17.02 14.84 7.99
CA LEU A 463 15.63 14.39 8.01
C LEU A 463 14.78 15.11 6.95
N ILE A 464 14.93 16.42 6.80
CA ILE A 464 14.21 17.22 5.79
C ILE A 464 14.61 16.76 4.38
N GLU A 465 15.89 16.48 4.15
CA GLU A 465 16.38 15.94 2.89
C GLU A 465 15.72 14.59 2.56
N ALA A 466 15.66 13.66 3.52
CA ALA A 466 14.96 12.39 3.33
C ALA A 466 13.44 12.59 3.05
N ALA A 467 12.80 13.54 3.72
CA ALA A 467 11.39 13.87 3.46
C ALA A 467 11.15 14.44 2.06
N ILE A 468 12.09 15.23 1.52
CA ILE A 468 12.04 15.75 0.14
C ILE A 468 12.11 14.61 -0.88
N HIS A 469 12.92 13.58 -0.62
CA HIS A 469 12.97 12.39 -1.47
C HIS A 469 11.63 11.63 -1.45
N LEU A 470 11.04 11.40 -0.27
CA LEU A 470 9.76 10.70 -0.12
C LEU A 470 8.57 11.47 -0.72
N LEU A 471 8.60 12.81 -0.72
CA LEU A 471 7.59 13.64 -1.39
C LEU A 471 7.61 13.51 -2.93
N GLN A 472 8.71 12.98 -3.47
CA GLN A 472 8.93 12.72 -4.89
C GLN A 472 8.95 11.21 -5.21
N ASP A 473 8.48 10.36 -4.30
CA ASP A 473 8.41 8.90 -4.53
C ASP A 473 7.48 8.57 -5.72
N GLU A 474 7.69 7.43 -6.38
CA GLU A 474 6.83 6.93 -7.45
C GLU A 474 5.47 6.46 -6.92
N ASP A 475 5.46 5.90 -5.71
CA ASP A 475 4.26 5.42 -5.06
C ASP A 475 3.43 6.59 -4.50
N GLN A 476 2.15 6.61 -4.84
CA GLN A 476 1.25 7.69 -4.43
C GLN A 476 0.98 7.71 -2.93
N GLU A 477 0.91 6.54 -2.29
CA GLU A 477 0.65 6.44 -0.86
C GLU A 477 1.86 6.94 -0.06
N VAL A 478 3.09 6.64 -0.49
CA VAL A 478 4.33 7.16 0.14
C VAL A 478 4.34 8.69 0.11
N ARG A 479 4.03 9.29 -1.06
CA ARG A 479 3.93 10.75 -1.18
C ARG A 479 2.84 11.34 -0.28
N HIS A 480 1.70 10.65 -0.16
CA HIS A 480 0.59 11.09 0.68
C HIS A 480 0.98 11.14 2.16
N GLU A 481 1.68 10.11 2.64
CA GLU A 481 2.15 10.05 4.02
C GLU A 481 3.23 11.12 4.30
N ALA A 482 4.19 11.29 3.38
CA ALA A 482 5.20 12.35 3.48
C ALA A 482 4.58 13.76 3.45
N ALA A 483 3.52 13.98 2.66
CA ALA A 483 2.79 15.25 2.66
C ALA A 483 2.02 15.48 3.97
N SER A 484 1.54 14.41 4.60
CA SER A 484 0.91 14.46 5.92
C SER A 484 1.89 14.88 7.01
N PHE A 485 3.14 14.40 6.95
CA PHE A 485 4.23 14.91 7.80
C PHE A 485 4.39 16.43 7.68
N VAL A 486 4.50 16.96 6.45
CA VAL A 486 4.70 18.41 6.25
C VAL A 486 3.49 19.21 6.75
N SER A 487 2.28 18.71 6.52
CA SER A 487 1.06 19.36 7.02
C SER A 487 1.07 19.46 8.55
N CYS A 488 1.43 18.38 9.25
CA CYS A 488 1.61 18.39 10.70
C CYS A 488 2.71 19.35 11.15
N LEU A 489 3.84 19.40 10.44
CA LEU A 489 4.98 20.26 10.77
C LEU A 489 4.63 21.76 10.69
N VAL A 490 3.93 22.16 9.63
CA VAL A 490 3.61 23.57 9.32
C VAL A 490 2.41 24.09 10.15
N GLN A 491 1.49 23.22 10.57
CA GLN A 491 0.30 23.63 11.32
C GLN A 491 0.54 23.94 12.81
N ILE A 492 1.70 23.64 13.36
CA ILE A 492 1.98 23.88 14.78
C ILE A 492 2.39 25.36 14.97
N PRO A 493 1.45 26.24 15.36
CA PRO A 493 1.79 27.17 16.45
C PRO A 493 0.59 27.51 17.36
N SER A 494 0.59 27.02 18.62
CA SER A 494 0.29 27.77 19.87
C SER A 494 -0.07 26.85 21.05
N PRO A 495 0.49 27.05 22.27
CA PRO A 495 0.15 26.28 23.48
C PRO A 495 -1.24 26.58 24.07
N VAL A 496 -2.09 27.38 23.42
CA VAL A 496 -3.37 27.88 23.97
C VAL A 496 -4.59 27.00 23.60
N GLN A 497 -4.42 25.93 22.80
CA GLN A 497 -5.53 25.08 22.33
C GLN A 497 -5.38 23.61 22.77
N GLN A 498 -5.12 23.37 24.06
CA GLN A 498 -5.01 22.01 24.62
C GLN A 498 -6.37 21.31 24.87
N ASP A 499 -7.51 21.99 24.70
CA ASP A 499 -8.84 21.44 25.04
C ASP A 499 -9.76 21.14 23.85
N GLN A 500 -9.23 21.08 22.62
CA GLN A 500 -9.97 20.53 21.48
C GLN A 500 -9.23 19.36 20.84
N PRO A 501 -9.93 18.27 20.46
CA PRO A 501 -9.30 17.11 19.85
C PRO A 501 -8.62 17.57 18.55
N HIS A 502 -7.30 17.48 18.50
CA HIS A 502 -6.47 18.04 17.45
C HIS A 502 -6.93 17.60 16.04
N HIS A 503 -7.30 18.63 15.28
CA HIS A 503 -6.92 18.96 13.91
C HIS A 503 -6.79 17.82 12.90
N SER A 504 -7.74 17.81 11.96
CA SER A 504 -7.56 17.21 10.64
C SER A 504 -6.27 17.73 10.01
N CYS A 505 -5.27 16.85 9.86
CA CYS A 505 -4.17 17.06 8.93
C CYS A 505 -4.76 17.57 7.60
N LEU A 506 -4.38 18.78 7.19
CA LEU A 506 -4.86 19.32 5.92
C LEU A 506 -4.15 18.49 4.85
N GLN A 507 -4.90 17.77 4.03
CA GLN A 507 -4.30 16.99 2.97
C GLN A 507 -3.63 17.94 1.97
N LEU A 508 -2.30 18.00 2.02
CA LEU A 508 -1.50 18.75 1.07
C LEU A 508 -1.20 17.88 -0.14
N GLN A 509 -1.28 18.46 -1.33
CA GLN A 509 -0.65 17.87 -2.51
C GLN A 509 0.87 17.83 -2.32
N SER A 510 1.54 16.77 -2.78
CA SER A 510 3.01 16.59 -2.67
C SER A 510 3.81 17.81 -3.11
N SER A 511 3.49 18.42 -4.26
CA SER A 511 4.19 19.62 -4.76
C SER A 511 4.03 20.83 -3.84
N LYS A 512 2.85 21.01 -3.22
CA LYS A 512 2.63 22.07 -2.24
C LYS A 512 3.35 21.77 -0.93
N ALA A 513 3.39 20.51 -0.52
CA ALA A 513 4.14 20.06 0.64
C ALA A 513 5.66 20.29 0.45
N LEU A 514 6.23 20.00 -0.73
CA LEU A 514 7.63 20.32 -1.05
C LEU A 514 7.92 21.81 -0.85
N PHE A 515 7.10 22.68 -1.46
CA PHE A 515 7.27 24.12 -1.31
C PHE A 515 7.17 24.57 0.15
N SER A 516 6.17 24.10 0.89
CA SER A 516 5.98 24.44 2.31
C SER A 516 7.13 23.94 3.18
N LEU A 517 7.70 22.76 2.89
CA LEU A 517 8.83 22.21 3.63
C LEU A 517 10.12 23.02 3.37
N LEU A 518 10.38 23.40 2.12
CA LEU A 518 11.50 24.28 1.78
C LEU A 518 11.37 25.66 2.44
N GLN A 519 10.18 26.24 2.44
CA GLN A 519 9.89 27.49 3.13
C GLN A 519 10.14 27.38 4.64
N PHE A 520 9.65 26.30 5.26
CA PHE A 520 9.89 26.01 6.68
C PHE A 520 11.40 25.87 6.98
N LEU A 521 12.16 25.18 6.13
CA LEU A 521 13.61 25.04 6.29
C LEU A 521 14.31 26.40 6.26
N LEU A 522 13.95 27.29 5.33
CA LEU A 522 14.52 28.64 5.27
C LEU A 522 14.23 29.46 6.53
N GLU A 523 12.98 29.47 6.98
CA GLU A 523 12.54 30.30 8.11
C GLU A 523 13.13 29.85 9.46
N ASN A 524 13.40 28.55 9.62
CA ASN A 524 13.73 27.97 10.92
C ASN A 524 15.17 27.45 11.02
N PHE A 525 15.79 27.10 9.90
CA PHE A 525 17.12 26.52 9.82
C PHE A 525 18.00 27.20 8.77
N GLY A 526 17.54 28.29 8.14
CA GLY A 526 18.28 28.99 7.09
C GLY A 526 19.62 29.59 7.52
N ASP A 527 19.78 29.95 8.80
CA ASP A 527 21.00 30.51 9.38
C ASP A 527 22.13 29.49 9.60
N HIS A 528 21.79 28.19 9.57
CA HIS A 528 22.72 27.12 9.87
C HIS A 528 23.70 26.89 8.70
N PRO A 529 25.03 26.74 8.95
CA PRO A 529 26.05 26.65 7.89
C PRO A 529 25.84 25.50 6.90
N SER A 530 25.37 24.35 7.39
CA SER A 530 25.14 23.18 6.56
C SER A 530 23.90 23.30 5.66
N THR A 531 23.00 24.26 5.90
CA THR A 531 21.73 24.36 5.16
C THR A 531 21.93 24.59 3.67
N PHE A 532 22.89 25.46 3.31
CA PHE A 532 23.25 25.67 1.92
C PHE A 532 23.78 24.38 1.28
N ALA A 533 24.71 23.68 1.94
CA ALA A 533 25.26 22.43 1.44
C ALA A 533 24.19 21.33 1.26
N SER A 534 23.26 21.19 2.21
CA SER A 534 22.15 20.24 2.14
C SER A 534 21.23 20.52 0.96
N LEU A 535 20.85 21.79 0.71
CA LEU A 535 20.05 22.11 -0.48
C LEU A 535 20.86 21.91 -1.77
N MET A 536 22.16 22.19 -1.78
CA MET A 536 22.99 21.93 -2.96
C MET A 536 23.11 20.44 -3.30
N HIS A 537 23.10 19.55 -2.31
CA HIS A 537 23.13 18.10 -2.49
C HIS A 537 21.86 17.55 -3.17
N LEU A 538 20.74 18.27 -3.07
CA LEU A 538 19.48 17.92 -3.74
C LEU A 538 19.47 18.19 -5.25
N LEU A 539 20.44 18.97 -5.76
CA LEU A 539 20.56 19.19 -7.20
C LEU A 539 21.17 17.94 -7.88
N PRO A 540 20.76 17.61 -9.12
CA PRO A 540 21.34 16.50 -9.86
C PRO A 540 22.86 16.53 -9.88
N MET A 541 23.45 15.38 -9.54
CA MET A 541 24.90 15.14 -9.60
C MET A 541 25.39 14.80 -11.02
N VAL A 542 24.48 14.73 -11.99
CA VAL A 542 24.78 14.35 -13.38
C VAL A 542 25.75 15.36 -14.00
N GLU A 543 26.96 14.90 -14.35
CA GLU A 543 27.91 15.71 -15.09
C GLU A 543 27.53 15.76 -16.57
N LEU A 544 27.29 16.97 -17.07
CA LEU A 544 26.87 17.19 -18.46
C LEU A 544 27.90 16.68 -19.47
N SER A 545 29.19 16.84 -19.19
CA SER A 545 30.29 16.36 -20.03
C SER A 545 30.27 14.85 -20.19
N GLU A 546 30.12 14.11 -19.10
CA GLU A 546 30.06 12.65 -19.13
C GLU A 546 28.81 12.17 -19.87
N THR A 547 27.65 12.77 -19.57
CA THR A 547 26.37 12.43 -20.22
C THR A 547 26.42 12.63 -21.74
N LEU A 548 27.02 13.73 -22.20
CA LEU A 548 27.17 14.00 -23.62
C LEU A 548 28.17 13.03 -24.27
N MET A 549 29.30 12.72 -23.63
CA MET A 549 30.27 11.73 -24.12
C MET A 549 29.68 10.31 -24.20
N GLU A 550 28.83 9.93 -23.23
CA GLU A 550 28.13 8.64 -23.27
C GLU A 550 27.20 8.52 -24.48
N LEU A 551 26.48 9.58 -24.84
CA LEU A 551 25.60 9.61 -26.02
C LEU A 551 26.35 9.42 -27.34
N GLU A 552 27.62 9.85 -27.39
CA GLU A 552 28.51 9.63 -28.53
C GLU A 552 28.93 8.16 -28.63
N SER A 553 29.12 7.49 -27.49
CA SER A 553 29.57 6.10 -27.42
C SER A 553 28.45 5.04 -27.48
N GLN A 554 27.20 5.40 -27.12
CA GLN A 554 26.09 4.46 -27.05
C GLN A 554 25.51 4.09 -28.43
N GLY A 555 25.44 2.77 -28.68
CA GLY A 555 24.73 2.13 -29.79
C GLY A 555 23.21 2.07 -29.58
N VAL A 556 22.50 1.20 -30.32
CA VAL A 556 21.04 1.03 -30.19
C VAL A 556 20.70 0.49 -28.79
N VAL A 557 19.84 1.21 -28.05
CA VAL A 557 19.37 0.81 -26.72
C VAL A 557 18.57 -0.49 -26.82
N SER A 558 18.89 -1.47 -25.96
CA SER A 558 18.15 -2.74 -25.88
C SER A 558 16.73 -2.50 -25.35
N LEU A 559 15.74 -3.09 -26.01
CA LEU A 559 14.31 -3.02 -25.62
C LEU A 559 14.04 -3.59 -24.21
N TYR A 560 14.99 -4.32 -23.64
CA TYR A 560 14.88 -4.99 -22.34
C TYR A 560 15.78 -4.37 -21.27
N LYS A 561 16.30 -3.15 -21.49
CA LYS A 561 16.98 -2.42 -20.43
C LYS A 561 15.92 -2.00 -19.40
N GLU A 562 16.19 -2.27 -18.13
CA GLU A 562 15.35 -1.84 -17.03
C GLU A 562 15.31 -0.30 -17.01
N ASP A 563 14.11 0.26 -16.86
CA ASP A 563 13.90 1.69 -16.71
C ASP A 563 14.51 2.18 -15.39
N GLU A 564 14.78 3.47 -15.30
CA GLU A 564 15.32 4.05 -14.07
C GLU A 564 14.32 4.00 -12.92
N PRO A 565 14.80 3.77 -11.69
CA PRO A 565 13.93 3.75 -10.51
C PRO A 565 13.32 5.14 -10.30
N ASN A 566 12.05 5.18 -9.93
CA ASN A 566 11.32 6.41 -9.61
C ASN A 566 11.19 7.42 -10.78
N VAL A 567 10.50 6.98 -11.84
CA VAL A 567 10.14 7.81 -13.01
C VAL A 567 9.28 9.05 -12.63
N TYR A 568 8.71 9.08 -11.43
CA TYR A 568 7.94 10.22 -10.94
C TYR A 568 8.80 11.43 -10.59
N THR A 569 10.07 11.22 -10.24
CA THR A 569 10.97 12.35 -9.95
C THR A 569 11.24 13.15 -11.22
N GLU A 570 11.11 14.48 -11.12
CA GLU A 570 11.41 15.42 -12.21
C GLU A 570 12.59 16.32 -11.81
N PRO A 571 13.86 15.86 -11.91
CA PRO A 571 14.99 16.57 -11.31
C PRO A 571 15.22 17.96 -11.90
N ALA A 572 14.92 18.15 -13.19
CA ALA A 572 14.97 19.46 -13.83
C ALA A 572 13.94 20.44 -13.22
N VAL A 573 12.70 20.00 -13.04
CA VAL A 573 11.63 20.83 -12.45
C VAL A 573 11.94 21.13 -10.99
N PHE A 574 12.42 20.15 -10.23
CA PHE A 574 12.80 20.36 -8.83
C PHE A 574 14.00 21.31 -8.69
N SER A 575 15.01 21.21 -9.56
CA SER A 575 16.14 22.16 -9.58
C SER A 575 15.68 23.60 -9.79
N GLN A 576 14.68 23.82 -10.67
CA GLN A 576 14.07 25.13 -10.89
C GLN A 576 13.30 25.61 -9.66
N MET A 577 12.53 24.73 -9.03
CA MET A 577 11.81 25.03 -7.79
C MET A 577 12.75 25.43 -6.67
N LEU A 578 13.94 24.83 -6.60
CA LEU A 578 14.91 25.06 -5.52
C LEU A 578 15.68 26.39 -5.65
N LEU A 579 15.88 26.89 -6.87
CA LEU A 579 16.66 28.10 -7.15
C LEU A 579 16.22 29.34 -6.33
N PRO A 580 14.93 29.70 -6.24
CA PRO A 580 14.48 30.83 -5.42
C PRO A 580 14.89 30.70 -3.95
N PHE A 581 14.84 29.49 -3.38
CA PHE A 581 15.20 29.24 -1.99
C PHE A 581 16.71 29.36 -1.77
N LEU A 582 17.52 28.86 -2.72
CA LEU A 582 18.98 29.01 -2.69
C LEU A 582 19.41 30.47 -2.81
N LEU A 583 18.75 31.26 -3.69
CA LEU A 583 19.01 32.70 -3.81
C LEU A 583 18.67 33.44 -2.50
N GLN A 584 17.53 33.14 -1.88
CA GLN A 584 17.16 33.72 -0.58
C GLN A 584 18.16 33.38 0.53
N LEU A 585 18.71 32.15 0.57
CA LEU A 585 19.78 31.80 1.51
C LEU A 585 21.03 32.66 1.30
N VAL A 586 21.44 32.84 0.05
CA VAL A 586 22.62 33.65 -0.29
C VAL A 586 22.40 35.12 0.11
N GLU A 587 21.21 35.68 -0.11
CA GLU A 587 20.86 37.03 0.33
C GLU A 587 20.87 37.16 1.87
N ASN A 588 20.28 36.18 2.56
CA ASN A 588 20.22 36.13 4.01
C ASN A 588 21.59 35.88 4.67
N ALA A 589 22.54 35.29 3.95
CA ALA A 589 23.89 35.03 4.45
C ALA A 589 24.67 36.30 4.83
N SER A 590 24.26 37.47 4.32
CA SER A 590 24.74 38.78 4.80
C SER A 590 24.59 38.98 6.31
N THR A 591 23.64 38.29 6.94
CA THR A 591 23.37 38.33 8.39
C THR A 591 24.01 37.19 9.18
N SER A 592 24.45 36.11 8.52
CA SER A 592 25.06 34.92 9.15
C SER A 592 26.46 34.66 8.60
N ARG A 593 27.48 35.03 9.39
CA ARG A 593 28.89 34.86 9.01
C ARG A 593 29.25 33.40 8.68
N LYS A 594 28.78 32.45 9.48
CA LYS A 594 29.12 31.03 9.28
C LYS A 594 28.46 30.44 8.03
N LEU A 595 27.24 30.87 7.70
CA LEU A 595 26.59 30.49 6.44
C LEU A 595 27.35 31.06 5.25
N TRP A 596 27.78 32.32 5.34
CA TRP A 596 28.60 32.95 4.31
C TRP A 596 29.93 32.23 4.09
N GLU A 597 30.63 31.83 5.16
CA GLU A 597 31.86 31.03 5.07
C GLU A 597 31.63 29.70 4.32
N SER A 598 30.48 29.04 4.53
CA SER A 598 30.12 27.82 3.78
C SER A 598 29.88 28.09 2.30
N ILE A 599 29.22 29.20 1.95
CA ILE A 599 28.95 29.59 0.56
C ILE A 599 30.25 29.97 -0.16
N GLN A 600 31.14 30.70 0.50
CA GLN A 600 32.47 31.03 -0.03
C GLN A 600 33.30 29.77 -0.29
N SER A 601 33.32 28.83 0.67
CA SER A 601 34.03 27.55 0.49
C SER A 601 33.49 26.73 -0.70
N TRP A 602 32.17 26.72 -0.90
CA TRP A 602 31.56 26.10 -2.09
C TRP A 602 31.97 26.80 -3.39
N LEU A 603 31.99 28.14 -3.40
CA LEU A 603 32.40 28.92 -4.56
C LEU A 603 33.87 28.65 -4.94
N GLU A 604 34.76 28.64 -3.95
CA GLU A 604 36.19 28.35 -4.13
C GLU A 604 36.43 26.93 -4.68
N THR A 605 35.66 25.95 -4.22
CA THR A 605 35.82 24.54 -4.60
C THR A 605 35.20 24.19 -5.95
N THR A 606 34.05 24.78 -6.30
CA THR A 606 33.25 24.35 -7.47
C THR A 606 33.04 25.43 -8.54
N GLY A 607 33.23 26.71 -8.21
CA GLY A 607 32.87 27.83 -9.08
C GLY A 607 33.60 27.81 -10.43
N ALA A 608 34.91 27.58 -10.43
CA ALA A 608 35.70 27.48 -11.66
C ALA A 608 35.24 26.32 -12.55
N GLY A 609 34.91 25.17 -11.96
CA GLY A 609 34.37 24.01 -12.68
C GLY A 609 33.05 24.33 -13.37
N ILE A 610 32.11 24.96 -12.65
CA ILE A 610 30.81 25.38 -13.19
C ILE A 610 30.98 26.32 -14.40
N ILE A 611 31.86 27.31 -14.30
CA ILE A 611 32.13 28.27 -15.39
C ILE A 611 32.69 27.54 -16.61
N CYS A 612 33.65 26.63 -16.42
CA CYS A 612 34.19 25.79 -17.51
C CYS A 612 33.10 24.93 -18.16
N THR A 613 32.20 24.32 -17.38
CA THR A 613 31.11 23.48 -17.92
C THR A 613 30.06 24.30 -18.67
N VAL A 614 29.77 25.53 -18.25
CA VAL A 614 28.90 26.47 -18.98
C VAL A 614 29.49 26.78 -20.37
N GLU A 615 30.79 27.07 -20.42
CA GLU A 615 31.50 27.34 -21.68
C GLU A 615 31.55 26.10 -22.57
N PHE A 616 31.85 24.93 -22.01
CA PHE A 616 31.80 23.65 -22.72
C PHE A 616 30.40 23.40 -23.33
N CYS A 617 29.34 23.59 -22.54
CA CYS A 617 27.96 23.43 -23.00
C CYS A 617 27.66 24.38 -24.18
N ARG A 618 28.05 25.65 -24.06
CA ARG A 618 27.87 26.65 -25.12
C ARG A 618 28.60 26.22 -26.40
N GLN A 619 29.85 25.77 -26.28
CA GLN A 619 30.63 25.30 -27.43
C GLN A 619 30.01 24.06 -28.08
N TRP A 620 29.60 23.07 -27.31
CA TRP A 620 29.00 21.83 -27.83
C TRP A 620 27.75 22.12 -28.67
N TRP A 621 26.80 22.92 -28.15
CA TRP A 621 25.55 23.27 -28.86
C TRP A 621 25.73 24.25 -30.03
N SER A 622 26.89 24.92 -30.12
CA SER A 622 27.22 25.84 -31.22
C SER A 622 27.70 25.11 -32.48
N GLN A 623 28.11 23.85 -32.37
CA GLN A 623 28.62 23.07 -33.50
C GLN A 623 27.49 22.80 -34.52
N GLU A 624 27.71 23.08 -35.81
CA GLU A 624 26.71 22.87 -36.85
C GLU A 624 26.72 21.43 -37.43
N ASP A 625 27.81 20.69 -37.22
CA ASP A 625 28.13 19.46 -37.96
C ASP A 625 27.59 18.15 -37.36
N ILE A 626 26.76 18.19 -36.29
CA ILE A 626 26.33 16.97 -35.58
C ILE A 626 24.81 16.86 -35.31
N PRO A 627 23.93 16.93 -36.32
CA PRO A 627 22.47 16.88 -36.11
C PRO A 627 21.97 15.61 -35.40
N CYS A 628 22.61 14.47 -35.64
CA CYS A 628 22.21 13.20 -35.05
C CYS A 628 22.45 13.16 -33.52
N LEU A 629 23.59 13.68 -33.04
CA LEU A 629 23.90 13.73 -31.62
C LEU A 629 23.05 14.79 -30.90
N HIS A 630 22.77 15.92 -31.54
CA HIS A 630 21.80 16.90 -31.02
C HIS A 630 20.41 16.28 -30.83
N LEU A 631 19.91 15.51 -31.79
CA LEU A 631 18.62 14.82 -31.66
C LEU A 631 18.63 13.76 -30.54
N LYS A 632 19.73 13.00 -30.39
CA LYS A 632 19.89 12.07 -29.26
C LYS A 632 19.87 12.81 -27.93
N ALA A 633 20.60 13.92 -27.82
CA ALA A 633 20.65 14.74 -26.62
C ALA A 633 19.29 15.35 -26.27
N LEU A 634 18.55 15.86 -27.27
CA LEU A 634 17.17 16.34 -27.09
C LEU A 634 16.21 15.26 -26.59
N SER A 635 16.46 14.01 -26.94
CA SER A 635 15.65 12.87 -26.53
C SER A 635 16.09 12.26 -25.19
N CYS A 636 17.18 12.75 -24.59
CA CYS A 636 17.76 12.19 -23.39
C CYS A 636 17.38 13.01 -22.14
N PRO A 637 16.57 12.49 -21.21
CA PRO A 637 16.12 13.24 -20.03
C PRO A 637 17.28 13.67 -19.12
N HIS A 638 18.37 12.90 -19.06
CA HIS A 638 19.59 13.24 -18.30
C HIS A 638 20.23 14.53 -18.76
N VAL A 639 20.25 14.78 -20.07
CA VAL A 639 20.82 16.02 -20.62
C VAL A 639 20.00 17.22 -20.17
N HIS A 640 18.67 17.12 -20.20
CA HIS A 640 17.79 18.19 -19.72
C HIS A 640 17.96 18.47 -18.23
N SER A 641 18.05 17.42 -17.41
CA SER A 641 18.33 17.52 -15.97
C SER A 641 19.70 18.15 -15.69
N ALA A 642 20.75 17.70 -16.38
CA ALA A 642 22.11 18.20 -16.23
C ALA A 642 22.24 19.68 -16.66
N ILE A 643 21.64 20.06 -17.79
CA ILE A 643 21.63 21.46 -18.27
C ILE A 643 20.88 22.35 -17.27
N THR A 644 19.73 21.90 -16.78
CA THR A 644 18.94 22.68 -15.82
C THR A 644 19.70 22.88 -14.50
N ALA A 645 20.31 21.82 -13.96
CA ALA A 645 21.15 21.88 -12.77
C ALA A 645 22.38 22.79 -12.97
N LEU A 646 23.03 22.72 -14.14
CA LEU A 646 24.15 23.59 -14.50
C LEU A 646 23.72 25.06 -14.52
N LEU A 647 22.57 25.39 -15.13
CA LEU A 647 22.05 26.74 -15.16
C LEU A 647 21.73 27.26 -13.76
N VAL A 648 21.09 26.46 -12.91
CA VAL A 648 20.83 26.82 -11.51
C VAL A 648 22.13 27.13 -10.75
N LYS A 649 23.12 26.23 -10.86
CA LYS A 649 24.46 26.41 -10.26
C LYS A 649 25.15 27.67 -10.77
N ALA A 650 25.11 27.93 -12.08
CA ALA A 650 25.74 29.09 -12.71
C ALA A 650 25.07 30.42 -12.29
N ILE A 651 23.74 30.44 -12.16
CA ILE A 651 23.00 31.61 -11.67
C ILE A 651 23.37 31.90 -10.20
N LEU A 652 23.54 30.87 -9.38
CA LEU A 652 24.00 31.02 -8.00
C LEU A 652 25.42 31.58 -7.93
N VAL A 653 26.36 31.06 -8.73
CA VAL A 653 27.73 31.61 -8.84
C VAL A 653 27.68 33.09 -9.21
N ALA A 654 26.91 33.45 -10.25
CA ALA A 654 26.75 34.85 -10.66
C ALA A 654 26.21 35.72 -9.52
N HIS A 655 25.20 35.24 -8.78
CA HIS A 655 24.61 35.99 -7.68
C HIS A 655 25.58 36.19 -6.51
N VAL A 656 26.38 35.16 -6.15
CA VAL A 656 27.41 35.29 -5.10
C VAL A 656 28.51 36.27 -5.53
N LEU A 657 28.95 36.22 -6.80
CA LEU A 657 29.92 37.18 -7.35
C LEU A 657 29.41 38.62 -7.28
N LYS A 658 28.13 38.84 -7.61
CA LYS A 658 27.49 40.16 -7.48
C LYS A 658 27.63 40.70 -6.05
N ILE A 659 27.38 39.88 -5.03
CA ILE A 659 27.51 40.29 -3.63
C ILE A 659 28.96 40.61 -3.29
N LEU A 660 29.92 39.73 -3.66
CA LEU A 660 31.34 39.94 -3.39
C LEU A 660 31.89 41.23 -4.05
N GLU A 661 31.49 41.49 -5.30
CA GLU A 661 31.83 42.71 -6.04
C GLU A 661 31.26 43.95 -5.34
N THR A 662 29.98 43.92 -4.92
CA THR A 662 29.38 45.05 -4.19
C THR A 662 30.02 45.32 -2.82
N GLN A 663 30.62 44.29 -2.21
CA GLN A 663 31.29 44.39 -0.90
C GLN A 663 32.81 44.63 -1.01
N ASN A 664 33.37 44.79 -2.21
CA ASN A 664 34.82 44.93 -2.47
C ASN A 664 35.66 43.76 -1.91
N GLN A 665 35.12 42.54 -1.85
CA GLN A 665 35.80 41.34 -1.34
C GLN A 665 36.34 40.42 -2.45
N LEU A 666 36.90 41.00 -3.52
CA LEU A 666 37.43 40.25 -4.68
C LEU A 666 38.66 39.37 -4.36
N ASN A 667 39.33 39.58 -3.21
CA ASN A 667 40.50 38.80 -2.82
C ASN A 667 40.15 37.36 -2.35
N CYS A 668 38.86 37.01 -2.24
CA CYS A 668 38.38 35.69 -1.79
C CYS A 668 38.02 34.73 -2.94
N THR A 669 38.27 35.08 -4.21
CA THR A 669 37.90 34.25 -5.38
C THR A 669 39.13 33.62 -6.03
N ALA A 670 39.86 32.79 -5.30
CA ALA A 670 41.02 32.09 -5.86
C ALA A 670 40.60 31.21 -7.05
N GLY A 671 41.02 31.58 -8.27
CA GLY A 671 40.76 30.82 -9.50
C GLY A 671 39.54 31.24 -10.32
N ILE A 672 38.75 32.22 -9.89
CA ILE A 672 37.63 32.78 -10.69
C ILE A 672 38.03 34.17 -11.20
N THR A 673 38.25 34.29 -12.51
CA THR A 673 38.68 35.54 -13.16
C THR A 673 37.57 36.29 -13.89
N ILE A 674 36.35 35.73 -13.92
CA ILE A 674 35.21 36.29 -14.64
C ILE A 674 34.39 37.21 -13.71
N SER A 675 33.93 38.35 -14.23
CA SER A 675 33.02 39.23 -13.49
C SER A 675 31.56 38.73 -13.51
N PHE A 676 30.74 39.22 -12.59
CA PHE A 676 29.29 38.98 -12.59
C PHE A 676 28.65 39.32 -13.94
N GLN A 677 29.02 40.46 -14.55
CA GLN A 677 28.46 40.90 -15.82
C GLN A 677 28.83 39.96 -16.97
N GLU A 678 30.09 39.53 -17.04
CA GLU A 678 30.56 38.59 -18.07
C GLU A 678 29.89 37.23 -17.94
N LEU A 679 29.83 36.66 -16.73
CA LEU A 679 29.16 35.37 -16.50
C LEU A 679 27.67 35.46 -16.81
N SER A 680 27.02 36.54 -16.41
CA SER A 680 25.60 36.78 -16.74
C SER A 680 25.36 36.84 -18.24
N CYS A 681 26.24 37.51 -19.01
CA CYS A 681 26.15 37.53 -20.48
C CYS A 681 26.32 36.13 -21.08
N THR A 682 27.30 35.34 -20.58
CA THR A 682 27.50 33.96 -21.02
C THR A 682 26.28 33.08 -20.74
N ILE A 683 25.68 33.20 -19.56
CA ILE A 683 24.46 32.45 -19.20
C ILE A 683 23.30 32.82 -20.15
N HIS A 684 23.05 34.10 -20.39
CA HIS A 684 21.99 34.53 -21.32
C HIS A 684 22.21 34.01 -22.74
N SER A 685 23.43 34.14 -23.25
CA SER A 685 23.81 33.61 -24.57
C SER A 685 23.60 32.09 -24.66
N LEU A 686 23.96 31.34 -23.61
CA LEU A 686 23.71 29.90 -23.55
C LEU A 686 22.22 29.58 -23.56
N LYS A 687 21.39 30.28 -22.78
CA LYS A 687 19.94 30.07 -22.75
C LYS A 687 19.30 30.29 -24.12
N ASP A 688 19.71 31.34 -24.83
CA ASP A 688 19.21 31.64 -26.17
C ASP A 688 19.61 30.56 -27.18
N LEU A 689 20.87 30.10 -27.13
CA LEU A 689 21.36 29.01 -27.97
C LEU A 689 20.57 27.72 -27.73
N LEU A 690 20.36 27.34 -26.47
CA LEU A 690 19.59 26.15 -26.10
C LEU A 690 18.14 26.23 -26.60
N ARG A 691 17.49 27.40 -26.48
CA ARG A 691 16.14 27.65 -27.02
C ARG A 691 16.08 27.51 -28.53
N GLN A 692 17.06 28.06 -29.25
CA GLN A 692 17.16 27.91 -30.71
C GLN A 692 17.31 26.44 -31.13
N ARG A 693 17.94 25.62 -30.28
CA ARG A 693 18.13 24.17 -30.50
C ARG A 693 16.95 23.32 -30.01
N GLY A 694 15.89 23.92 -29.46
CA GLY A 694 14.67 23.21 -29.05
C GLY A 694 14.66 22.70 -27.61
N ILE A 695 15.60 23.14 -26.76
CA ILE A 695 15.58 22.87 -25.32
C ILE A 695 14.75 23.94 -24.63
N ALA A 696 13.71 23.51 -23.91
CA ALA A 696 12.90 24.40 -23.09
C ALA A 696 13.70 24.86 -21.86
N VAL A 697 14.12 26.12 -21.85
CA VAL A 697 14.81 26.74 -20.71
C VAL A 697 13.87 27.68 -19.98
N THR A 698 13.39 27.22 -18.82
CA THR A 698 12.47 27.94 -17.91
C THR A 698 13.16 28.52 -16.67
N VAL A 699 14.47 28.32 -16.50
CA VAL A 699 15.23 28.90 -15.38
C VAL A 699 15.39 30.41 -15.59
N GLU A 700 14.81 31.24 -14.71
CA GLU A 700 14.93 32.71 -14.76
C GLU A 700 16.06 33.21 -13.84
N MET A 701 16.70 34.32 -14.23
CA MET A 701 17.79 34.96 -13.45
C MET A 701 17.29 36.04 -12.49
N GLU A 702 16.10 36.58 -12.71
CA GLU A 702 15.49 37.64 -11.90
C GLU A 702 14.11 37.18 -11.44
N GLN A 703 13.77 37.42 -10.18
CA GLN A 703 12.40 37.24 -9.71
C GLN A 703 11.52 38.27 -10.42
N GLN A 704 10.73 37.84 -11.41
CA GLN A 704 9.48 38.55 -11.66
C GLN A 704 8.62 38.38 -10.40
N GLN A 705 8.56 39.43 -9.58
CA GLN A 705 7.48 39.59 -8.60
C GLN A 705 6.16 39.58 -9.37
N ALA A 706 5.56 38.40 -9.53
CA ALA A 706 4.18 38.26 -9.93
C ALA A 706 3.31 38.68 -8.73
N GLY A 707 3.23 40.00 -8.51
CA GLY A 707 2.17 40.60 -7.73
C GLY A 707 0.87 40.42 -8.48
N LEU A 708 0.16 39.33 -8.19
CA LEU A 708 -1.28 39.25 -8.43
C LEU A 708 -1.96 40.25 -7.48
N GLN A 709 -1.97 41.51 -7.90
CA GLN A 709 -3.06 42.42 -7.52
C GLN A 709 -4.30 41.92 -8.26
N GLU A 710 -5.10 41.09 -7.59
CA GLU A 710 -6.50 40.92 -7.98
C GLU A 710 -7.20 42.27 -7.77
N THR A 711 -7.41 42.97 -8.88
CA THR A 711 -8.39 44.03 -8.98
C THR A 711 -9.79 43.42 -8.97
N SER A 712 -10.61 43.92 -8.03
CA SER A 712 -12.07 43.83 -7.88
C SER A 712 -12.71 42.49 -7.54
#